data_AF-A0A936NIR9-F1
#
_entry.id   AF-A0A936NIR9-F1
#
_cell.length_a   1.000
_cell.length_b   1.000
_cell.length_c   1.000
_cell.angle_alpha   90.00
_cell.angle_beta   90.00
_cell.angle_gamma   90.00
#
_symmetry.space_group_name_H-M   'P 1'
#
loop_
_entity.id
_entity.type
_entity.pdbx_description
1 polymer ?
#
loop_
_entity_poly.entity_id
_entity_poly.type
_entity_poly.pdbx_seq_one_letter_code
_entity_poly.pdbx_strand_id
1 'polypeptide(L)'
;MLTQRYQVTALFGLVVILGCYLLLPLGVSYLLANKLRDFGYSHVILQLGYPGWKQIRVPVLSFQQDWGEERLIVSVMNTEIQYDLSQLLQGQPRRIVLREVTIQILNTPTTGRLEEDGKSPEEADDDSSPLSLITAGDLLKSLPMLPFEELQLDHLSFFREQATGPLRRVTVAGSLTYSDRELGGHLSFRGLDTASYGLVVVGNSASTWSAILSSQRPHASPIVAWQSQAQPSGSQIQVNGRLQVNVQELAPFIALLVPIGPELEKVTGHIAIDWTGKADAGTTLDSLDQNAQSHLAGNIQVNATLPGLKGIAKDIGLAYEGTFAGNVSQLEWVMNPGVLLTATVNAQPRIIPEMIRLVLPHGDQPVRMENKKPVHGTLHWKETPVRMSVRGPLDISYGQATGPVVAQFHTTRAEGIGHELVLVEGAYDLEGKLPKTITEILSAKEAVGGVRGTIKLGRTQVEGALLASSSVTVKQVGKGVTHIPDLMLELSEPMVFECTVKALHCSGGPMTATVQVPTLRIGDRTVHTTQGQLRLDKVQTKGNEWETHGTLSVDGVRLDSPSLALAPSMWSLGFAADHVGVKADLRVDLPVRTKIMTARIEQPYRGKQGTLHGIVGPFTFNSADGRLSKILTGLPPSTDVIDGTFRGTVDASWSGGLGGSSNEMTITAAAAEFVSQNLSGYYSDYVMKGLSTTMHVQMDGPQSVAMVQPASLLVTSIRSGVDISNLGAFYQIHWRFLDELPIIEIKDFQCDVLGGKVTAPGLMVELSKPPFSTTFSLHNLDLARILSVEQQRGLQGTGILNGTVPMTFTSTGVSVNDGQVEAQPPGGVLRYVSESATAQDTSESDRHLQFVEQALNNFHYSLLRVGVRYEETGTLDLSARIEGKNPDLKNTPPIHFNVTVQEHIPTLLKSLRLVEDIQGSIERKYGRL
;
A
#
# COMPACT_ATOMS: atom_id res chain seq x y z
N MET A 1 -86.35 46.12 -70.56
CA MET A 1 -86.15 44.93 -69.70
C MET A 1 -84.72 44.32 -69.78
N LEU A 2 -83.69 44.99 -70.31
CA LEU A 2 -82.30 44.46 -70.30
C LEU A 2 -81.33 45.17 -69.33
N THR A 3 -81.67 46.31 -68.74
CA THR A 3 -80.78 47.08 -67.85
C THR A 3 -80.79 46.63 -66.38
N GLN A 4 -81.83 45.92 -65.93
CA GLN A 4 -81.96 45.48 -64.53
C GLN A 4 -81.19 44.18 -64.21
N ARG A 5 -80.90 43.35 -65.22
CA ARG A 5 -80.15 42.08 -65.06
C ARG A 5 -78.66 42.31 -64.77
N TYR A 6 -78.04 43.31 -65.41
CA TYR A 6 -76.61 43.62 -65.21
C TYR A 6 -76.32 44.30 -63.87
N GLN A 7 -77.24 45.11 -63.35
CA GLN A 7 -77.09 45.74 -62.02
C GLN A 7 -77.20 44.72 -60.89
N VAL A 8 -78.07 43.71 -61.00
CA VAL A 8 -78.16 42.64 -60.00
C VAL A 8 -76.92 41.74 -60.04
N THR A 9 -76.38 41.40 -61.22
CA THR A 9 -75.12 40.63 -61.32
C THR A 9 -73.90 41.42 -60.88
N ALA A 10 -73.85 42.74 -61.12
CA ALA A 10 -72.76 43.60 -60.64
C ALA A 10 -72.84 43.82 -59.12
N LEU A 11 -74.04 44.00 -58.56
CA LEU A 11 -74.27 44.10 -57.12
C LEU A 11 -73.96 42.76 -56.43
N PHE A 12 -74.40 41.64 -57.02
CA PHE A 12 -74.08 40.30 -56.50
C PHE A 12 -72.58 40.01 -56.60
N GLY A 13 -71.93 40.40 -57.69
CA GLY A 13 -70.48 40.32 -57.85
C GLY A 13 -69.73 41.18 -56.82
N LEU A 14 -70.20 42.40 -56.55
CA LEU A 14 -69.60 43.29 -55.55
C LEU A 14 -69.86 42.81 -54.12
N VAL A 15 -71.04 42.24 -53.83
CA VAL A 15 -71.37 41.60 -52.54
C VAL A 15 -70.57 40.32 -52.34
N VAL A 16 -70.34 39.52 -53.39
CA VAL A 16 -69.46 38.35 -53.35
C VAL A 16 -68.00 38.76 -53.16
N ILE A 17 -67.51 39.77 -53.88
CA ILE A 17 -66.14 40.29 -53.69
C ILE A 17 -65.97 40.88 -52.29
N LEU A 18 -66.95 41.65 -51.80
CA LEU A 18 -66.94 42.22 -50.46
C LEU A 18 -67.05 41.13 -49.39
N GLY A 19 -67.89 40.10 -49.61
CA GLY A 19 -68.02 38.93 -48.73
C GLY A 19 -66.75 38.09 -48.70
N CYS A 20 -66.13 37.85 -49.86
CA CYS A 20 -64.83 37.19 -49.98
C CYS A 20 -63.75 38.01 -49.28
N TYR A 21 -63.71 39.34 -49.44
CA TYR A 21 -62.78 40.22 -48.74
C TYR A 21 -63.00 40.24 -47.21
N LEU A 22 -64.26 40.20 -46.76
CA LEU A 22 -64.60 40.15 -45.34
C LEU A 22 -64.22 38.82 -44.68
N LEU A 23 -64.32 37.70 -45.42
CA LEU A 23 -63.95 36.36 -44.95
C LEU A 23 -62.47 36.02 -45.19
N LEU A 24 -61.75 36.81 -46.00
CA LEU A 24 -60.37 36.53 -46.40
C LEU A 24 -59.42 36.38 -45.20
N PRO A 25 -59.44 37.25 -44.18
CA PRO A 25 -58.52 37.11 -43.05
C PRO A 25 -58.77 35.83 -42.26
N LEU A 26 -60.03 35.40 -42.10
CA LEU A 26 -60.40 34.16 -41.43
C LEU A 26 -59.92 32.93 -42.22
N GLY A 27 -60.17 32.89 -43.52
CA GLY A 27 -59.76 31.78 -44.39
C GLY A 27 -58.25 31.63 -44.49
N VAL A 28 -57.53 32.73 -44.69
CA VAL A 28 -56.06 32.71 -44.79
C VAL A 28 -55.41 32.41 -43.43
N SER A 29 -55.95 32.93 -42.32
CA SER A 29 -55.45 32.60 -40.98
C SER A 29 -55.63 31.12 -40.67
N TYR A 30 -56.76 30.52 -41.05
CA TYR A 30 -57.02 29.09 -40.86
C TYR A 30 -56.04 28.22 -41.67
N LEU A 31 -55.84 28.53 -42.95
CA LEU A 31 -54.90 27.82 -43.82
C LEU A 31 -53.45 27.89 -43.31
N LEU A 32 -52.99 29.09 -42.93
CA LEU A 32 -51.64 29.28 -42.39
C LEU A 32 -51.46 28.62 -41.02
N ALA A 33 -52.47 28.70 -40.14
CA ALA A 33 -52.43 28.04 -38.84
C ALA A 33 -52.37 26.52 -38.99
N ASN A 34 -53.09 25.94 -39.97
CA ASN A 34 -53.02 24.51 -40.24
C ASN A 34 -51.65 24.10 -40.80
N LYS A 35 -51.11 24.88 -41.74
CA LYS A 35 -49.76 24.65 -42.27
C LYS A 35 -48.67 24.70 -41.19
N LEU A 36 -48.80 25.61 -40.23
CA LEU A 36 -47.91 25.66 -39.06
C LEU A 36 -48.06 24.42 -38.17
N ARG A 37 -49.26 23.86 -38.01
CA ARG A 37 -49.44 22.59 -37.29
C ARG A 37 -48.79 21.41 -38.00
N ASP A 38 -48.84 21.40 -39.33
CA ASP A 38 -48.17 20.37 -40.15
C ASP A 38 -46.64 20.41 -39.95
N PHE A 39 -46.06 21.58 -39.64
CA PHE A 39 -44.64 21.74 -39.26
C PHE A 39 -44.32 21.41 -37.79
N GLY A 40 -45.24 20.76 -37.06
CA GLY A 40 -45.03 20.31 -35.68
C GLY A 40 -45.24 21.38 -34.61
N TYR A 41 -45.81 22.54 -34.96
CA TYR A 41 -46.17 23.58 -34.00
C TYR A 41 -47.54 23.31 -33.36
N SER A 42 -47.61 23.34 -32.04
CA SER A 42 -48.84 23.22 -31.25
C SER A 42 -49.36 24.59 -30.80
N HIS A 43 -50.63 24.65 -30.38
CA HIS A 43 -51.26 25.87 -29.86
C HIS A 43 -51.13 27.11 -30.77
N VAL A 44 -51.16 26.91 -32.10
CA VAL A 44 -51.06 27.98 -33.09
C VAL A 44 -52.29 28.90 -33.03
N ILE A 45 -52.08 30.16 -32.63
CA ILE A 45 -53.03 31.26 -32.69
C ILE A 45 -52.54 32.24 -33.75
N LEU A 46 -53.26 32.38 -34.86
CA LEU A 46 -52.94 33.35 -35.90
C LEU A 46 -54.17 34.19 -36.21
N GLN A 47 -54.02 35.51 -36.15
CA GLN A 47 -55.02 36.47 -36.57
C GLN A 47 -54.41 37.41 -37.61
N LEU A 48 -54.99 37.43 -38.81
CA LEU A 48 -54.67 38.39 -39.85
C LEU A 48 -55.65 39.56 -39.81
N GLY A 49 -55.14 40.77 -40.01
CA GLY A 49 -55.96 41.93 -40.32
C GLY A 49 -56.43 41.91 -41.78
N TYR A 50 -57.36 42.80 -42.12
CA TYR A 50 -57.78 42.97 -43.51
C TYR A 50 -56.59 43.40 -44.39
N PRO A 51 -56.31 42.69 -45.50
CA PRO A 51 -55.20 43.04 -46.39
C PRO A 51 -55.49 44.36 -47.11
N GLY A 52 -54.57 45.32 -47.00
CA GLY A 52 -54.56 46.52 -47.85
C GLY A 52 -53.78 46.29 -49.14
N TRP A 53 -53.84 47.23 -50.09
CA TRP A 53 -53.15 47.11 -51.38
C TRP A 53 -51.61 47.07 -51.30
N LYS A 54 -51.03 47.54 -50.19
CA LYS A 54 -49.57 47.64 -49.99
C LYS A 54 -49.07 47.09 -48.66
N GLN A 55 -49.98 46.65 -47.79
CA GLN A 55 -49.63 46.20 -46.45
C GLN A 55 -50.69 45.25 -45.88
N ILE A 56 -50.25 44.30 -45.07
CA ILE A 56 -51.12 43.50 -44.21
C ILE A 56 -50.58 43.57 -42.78
N ARG A 57 -51.48 43.66 -41.81
CA ARG A 57 -51.14 43.58 -40.40
C ARG A 57 -51.45 42.19 -39.88
N VAL A 58 -50.57 41.65 -39.06
CA VAL A 58 -50.78 40.43 -38.28
C VAL A 58 -50.83 40.84 -36.81
N PRO A 59 -52.04 41.14 -36.28
CA PRO A 59 -52.19 41.54 -34.88
C PRO A 59 -51.55 40.56 -33.89
N VAL A 60 -51.74 39.26 -34.11
CA VAL A 60 -51.24 38.20 -33.21
C VAL A 60 -50.88 36.97 -34.02
N LEU A 61 -49.68 36.44 -33.77
CA LEU A 61 -49.23 35.10 -34.14
C LEU A 61 -48.53 34.48 -32.92
N SER A 62 -49.04 33.38 -32.38
CA SER A 62 -48.40 32.66 -31.28
C SER A 62 -48.43 31.17 -31.55
N PHE A 63 -47.36 30.46 -31.20
CA PHE A 63 -47.24 29.01 -31.35
C PHE A 63 -46.24 28.43 -30.36
N GLN A 64 -46.32 27.12 -30.15
CA GLN A 64 -45.49 26.39 -29.20
C GLN A 64 -44.87 25.15 -29.84
N GLN A 65 -43.66 24.79 -29.42
CA GLN A 65 -42.96 23.58 -29.87
C GLN A 65 -42.22 22.94 -28.70
N ASP A 66 -42.36 21.62 -28.52
CA ASP A 66 -41.69 20.88 -27.45
C ASP A 66 -40.37 20.26 -27.97
N TRP A 67 -39.28 20.43 -27.21
CA TRP A 67 -37.91 19.98 -27.51
C TRP A 67 -37.39 19.05 -26.40
N GLY A 68 -38.11 17.96 -26.11
CA GLY A 68 -37.74 17.02 -25.05
C GLY A 68 -38.04 17.58 -23.65
N GLU A 69 -37.03 18.09 -22.94
CA GLU A 69 -37.17 18.65 -21.57
C GLU A 69 -37.53 20.15 -21.55
N GLU A 70 -37.50 20.81 -22.71
CA GLU A 70 -37.79 22.25 -22.85
C GLU A 70 -38.97 22.49 -23.81
N ARG A 71 -39.75 23.54 -23.55
CA ARG A 71 -40.86 24.02 -24.40
C ARG A 71 -40.55 25.42 -24.91
N LEU A 72 -40.53 25.58 -26.22
CA LEU A 72 -40.46 26.87 -26.91
C LEU A 72 -41.86 27.46 -27.07
N ILE A 73 -42.03 28.72 -26.69
CA ILE A 73 -43.23 29.53 -26.93
C ILE A 73 -42.79 30.77 -27.69
N VAL A 74 -43.33 30.96 -28.89
CA VAL A 74 -43.10 32.15 -29.70
C VAL A 74 -44.41 32.91 -29.80
N SER A 75 -44.37 34.21 -29.49
CA SER A 75 -45.50 35.12 -29.58
C SER A 75 -45.06 36.39 -30.28
N VAL A 76 -45.71 36.70 -31.38
CA VAL A 76 -45.47 37.85 -32.25
C VAL A 76 -46.73 38.70 -32.25
N MET A 77 -46.62 39.96 -31.91
CA MET A 77 -47.73 40.91 -31.85
C MET A 77 -47.46 42.10 -32.77
N ASN A 78 -48.53 42.58 -33.39
CA ASN A 78 -48.54 43.77 -34.24
C ASN A 78 -47.49 43.76 -35.35
N THR A 79 -47.36 42.64 -36.08
CA THR A 79 -46.47 42.60 -37.25
C THR A 79 -47.08 43.35 -38.42
N GLU A 80 -46.26 44.07 -39.15
CA GLU A 80 -46.63 44.79 -40.37
C GLU A 80 -45.80 44.23 -41.52
N ILE A 81 -46.47 43.69 -42.54
CA ILE A 81 -45.81 43.18 -43.74
C ILE A 81 -46.19 44.12 -44.88
N GLN A 82 -45.23 44.88 -45.38
CA GLN A 82 -45.36 45.76 -46.53
C GLN A 82 -44.93 45.02 -47.79
N TYR A 83 -45.73 45.14 -48.85
CA TYR A 83 -45.52 44.41 -50.08
C TYR A 83 -46.04 45.18 -51.30
N ASP A 84 -45.51 44.87 -52.47
CA ASP A 84 -46.16 45.14 -53.75
C ASP A 84 -46.83 43.86 -54.25
N LEU A 85 -48.04 43.96 -54.80
CA LEU A 85 -48.87 42.79 -55.14
C LEU A 85 -48.16 41.82 -56.11
N SER A 86 -47.34 42.34 -57.03
CA SER A 86 -46.53 41.56 -57.97
C SER A 86 -45.39 40.80 -57.29
N GLN A 87 -44.76 41.41 -56.28
CA GLN A 87 -43.66 40.81 -55.51
C GLN A 87 -44.17 39.83 -54.45
N LEU A 88 -45.35 40.08 -53.86
CA LEU A 88 -46.00 39.15 -52.92
C LEU A 88 -46.37 37.82 -53.58
N LEU A 89 -46.82 37.86 -54.85
CA LEU A 89 -47.08 36.65 -55.65
C LEU A 89 -45.80 35.87 -55.99
N GLN A 90 -44.63 36.53 -55.93
CA GLN A 90 -43.31 35.93 -56.07
C GLN A 90 -42.72 35.50 -54.72
N GLY A 91 -43.46 35.66 -53.61
CA GLY A 91 -43.05 35.23 -52.27
C GLY A 91 -42.05 36.15 -51.56
N GLN A 92 -41.86 37.39 -52.03
CA GLN A 92 -40.90 38.34 -51.46
C GLN A 92 -41.61 39.64 -51.00
N PRO A 93 -42.09 39.72 -49.75
CA PRO A 93 -42.50 40.99 -49.17
C PRO A 93 -41.35 41.99 -49.15
N ARG A 94 -41.67 43.28 -49.32
CA ARG A 94 -40.67 44.34 -49.37
C ARG A 94 -40.07 44.61 -48.00
N ARG A 95 -40.93 44.82 -47.00
CA ARG A 95 -40.50 45.11 -45.62
C ARG A 95 -41.34 44.37 -44.61
N ILE A 96 -40.70 43.72 -43.65
CA ILE A 96 -41.34 43.06 -42.52
C ILE A 96 -40.95 43.82 -41.26
N VAL A 97 -41.92 44.36 -40.53
CA VAL A 97 -41.72 45.06 -39.26
C VAL A 97 -42.33 44.21 -38.15
N LEU A 98 -41.46 43.63 -37.32
CA LEU A 98 -41.82 42.88 -36.12
C LEU A 98 -41.76 43.83 -34.92
N ARG A 99 -42.93 44.33 -34.50
CA ARG A 99 -43.01 45.32 -33.41
C ARG A 99 -42.73 44.71 -32.05
N GLU A 100 -43.42 43.62 -31.72
CA GLU A 100 -43.26 42.92 -30.45
C GLU A 100 -43.14 41.42 -30.70
N VAL A 101 -41.98 40.85 -30.36
CA VAL A 101 -41.72 39.42 -30.41
C VAL A 101 -41.33 38.97 -29.01
N THR A 102 -41.91 37.89 -28.53
CA THR A 102 -41.56 37.26 -27.27
C THR A 102 -41.27 35.79 -27.52
N ILE A 103 -40.08 35.35 -27.13
CA ILE A 103 -39.63 33.97 -27.22
C ILE A 103 -39.33 33.50 -25.80
N GLN A 104 -40.01 32.45 -25.35
CA GLN A 104 -39.80 31.85 -24.03
C GLN A 104 -39.43 30.37 -24.19
N ILE A 105 -38.37 29.97 -23.52
CA ILE A 105 -37.96 28.56 -23.39
C ILE A 105 -38.13 28.19 -21.92
N LEU A 106 -39.10 27.32 -21.64
CA LEU A 106 -39.51 26.89 -20.31
C LEU A 106 -39.19 25.42 -20.12
N ASN A 107 -38.89 25.00 -18.89
CA ASN A 107 -38.77 23.57 -18.60
C ASN A 107 -40.16 22.92 -18.60
N THR A 108 -40.30 21.76 -19.22
CA THR A 108 -41.53 20.98 -19.09
C THR A 108 -41.54 20.24 -17.75
N PRO A 109 -42.61 20.33 -16.94
CA PRO A 109 -42.71 19.53 -15.71
C PRO A 109 -42.69 18.04 -16.08
N THR A 110 -41.72 17.30 -15.54
CA THR A 110 -41.64 15.84 -15.66
C THR A 110 -42.75 15.22 -14.80
N THR A 111 -43.96 15.09 -15.35
CA THR A 111 -44.92 14.13 -14.81
C THR A 111 -44.45 12.73 -15.21
N GLY A 112 -44.17 11.89 -14.20
CA GLY A 112 -43.57 10.57 -14.35
C GLY A 112 -44.27 9.71 -15.40
N ARG A 113 -43.50 9.26 -16.39
CA ARG A 113 -43.86 8.12 -17.23
C ARG A 113 -43.27 6.87 -16.60
N LEU A 114 -44.18 6.05 -16.05
CA LEU A 114 -43.99 4.62 -15.90
C LEU A 114 -43.76 3.99 -17.28
N GLU A 115 -42.98 2.92 -17.24
CA GLU A 115 -42.62 2.02 -18.33
C GLU A 115 -43.85 1.52 -19.12
N GLU A 116 -43.69 1.46 -20.45
CA GLU A 116 -44.32 0.56 -21.44
C GLU A 116 -44.39 1.34 -22.77
N ASP A 117 -44.20 0.78 -23.96
CA ASP A 117 -43.55 -0.42 -24.47
C ASP A 117 -43.33 -0.10 -25.97
N GLY A 118 -42.39 -0.81 -26.57
CA GLY A 118 -42.10 -0.94 -27.99
C GLY A 118 -42.83 -0.05 -29.01
N LYS A 119 -42.10 0.89 -29.61
CA LYS A 119 -42.07 1.10 -31.07
C LYS A 119 -40.92 2.02 -31.47
N SER A 120 -40.00 1.45 -32.24
CA SER A 120 -39.03 2.15 -33.06
C SER A 120 -39.73 3.18 -33.95
N PRO A 121 -39.25 4.44 -34.02
CA PRO A 121 -39.67 5.35 -35.06
C PRO A 121 -39.04 4.87 -36.37
N GLU A 122 -39.90 4.43 -37.27
CA GLU A 122 -39.63 4.29 -38.69
C GLU A 122 -39.02 5.59 -39.24
N GLU A 123 -38.12 5.40 -40.21
CA GLU A 123 -37.60 6.41 -41.11
C GLU A 123 -38.72 7.34 -41.58
N ALA A 124 -38.69 8.59 -41.11
CA ALA A 124 -39.34 9.69 -41.79
C ALA A 124 -38.35 10.22 -42.83
N ASP A 125 -38.46 9.66 -44.03
CA ASP A 125 -38.04 10.26 -45.28
C ASP A 125 -38.75 11.63 -45.39
N ASP A 126 -38.00 12.74 -45.32
CA ASP A 126 -38.49 14.03 -45.80
C ASP A 126 -37.37 14.78 -46.52
N ASP A 127 -37.20 14.33 -47.76
CA ASP A 127 -36.42 14.92 -48.81
C ASP A 127 -37.14 16.20 -49.29
N SER A 128 -36.54 17.36 -49.03
CA SER A 128 -36.57 18.61 -49.85
C SER A 128 -36.41 19.89 -49.02
N SER A 129 -35.21 20.11 -48.49
CA SER A 129 -34.80 21.45 -48.05
C SER A 129 -34.51 22.35 -49.26
N PRO A 130 -34.96 23.61 -49.33
CA PRO A 130 -34.63 24.54 -50.43
C PRO A 130 -33.12 24.85 -50.55
N LEU A 131 -32.32 24.46 -49.55
CA LEU A 131 -30.85 24.52 -49.55
C LEU A 131 -30.22 23.40 -50.40
N SER A 132 -30.96 22.35 -50.76
CA SER A 132 -30.47 21.26 -51.62
C SER A 132 -30.25 21.65 -53.07
N LEU A 133 -30.74 22.82 -53.47
CA LEU A 133 -30.63 23.35 -54.83
C LEU A 133 -29.46 24.32 -55.01
N ILE A 134 -28.82 24.76 -53.93
CA ILE A 134 -27.78 25.79 -53.97
C ILE A 134 -26.44 25.10 -53.93
N THR A 135 -25.67 25.15 -55.01
CA THR A 135 -24.29 24.66 -54.99
C THR A 135 -23.34 25.64 -54.30
N ALA A 136 -22.19 25.17 -53.82
CA ALA A 136 -21.14 26.05 -53.34
C ALA A 136 -20.78 27.11 -54.40
N GLY A 137 -20.85 26.76 -55.69
CA GLY A 137 -20.67 27.67 -56.83
C GLY A 137 -21.76 28.72 -56.99
N ASP A 138 -22.99 28.39 -56.61
CA ASP A 138 -24.11 29.33 -56.62
C ASP A 138 -23.98 30.40 -55.53
N LEU A 139 -23.35 30.09 -54.37
CA LEU A 139 -23.06 31.09 -53.32
C LEU A 139 -22.22 32.26 -53.82
N LEU A 140 -21.31 32.02 -54.78
CA LEU A 140 -20.50 33.07 -55.41
C LEU A 140 -21.27 33.88 -56.46
N LYS A 141 -22.38 33.34 -56.99
CA LYS A 141 -23.16 33.93 -58.08
C LYS A 141 -24.44 34.64 -57.60
N SER A 142 -24.96 34.27 -56.43
CA SER A 142 -26.09 34.96 -55.79
C SER A 142 -26.27 34.48 -54.36
N LEU A 143 -26.38 35.43 -53.44
CA LEU A 143 -26.88 35.21 -52.08
C LEU A 143 -28.28 34.54 -52.14
N PRO A 144 -28.60 33.60 -51.22
CA PRO A 144 -29.96 33.11 -51.09
C PRO A 144 -30.86 34.33 -50.86
N MET A 145 -31.84 34.54 -51.75
CA MET A 145 -32.73 35.68 -51.65
C MET A 145 -33.43 35.59 -50.30
N LEU A 146 -33.08 36.47 -49.38
CA LEU A 146 -33.85 36.61 -48.16
C LEU A 146 -35.30 36.89 -48.58
N PRO A 147 -36.29 36.30 -47.90
CA PRO A 147 -37.69 36.48 -48.27
C PRO A 147 -38.18 37.91 -47.99
N PHE A 148 -37.28 38.88 -47.78
CA PHE A 148 -37.56 40.27 -47.50
C PHE A 148 -36.40 41.16 -47.97
N GLU A 149 -36.69 42.38 -48.44
CA GLU A 149 -35.65 43.41 -48.67
C GLU A 149 -35.23 44.07 -47.34
N GLU A 150 -36.16 44.24 -46.40
CA GLU A 150 -35.87 44.79 -45.08
C GLU A 150 -36.67 44.05 -43.99
N LEU A 151 -35.97 43.58 -42.96
CA LEU A 151 -36.57 43.09 -41.72
C LEU A 151 -36.20 44.05 -40.59
N GLN A 152 -37.21 44.66 -39.97
CA GLN A 152 -37.05 45.51 -38.80
C GLN A 152 -37.63 44.80 -37.57
N LEU A 153 -36.85 44.75 -36.50
CA LEU A 153 -37.26 44.27 -35.17
C LEU A 153 -37.24 45.44 -34.19
N ASP A 154 -38.40 45.88 -33.71
CA ASP A 154 -38.47 46.98 -32.73
C ASP A 154 -38.20 46.47 -31.31
N HIS A 155 -38.81 45.36 -30.92
CA HIS A 155 -38.65 44.75 -29.60
C HIS A 155 -38.85 43.23 -29.64
N LEU A 156 -37.76 42.48 -29.55
CA LEU A 156 -37.77 41.03 -29.34
C LEU A 156 -37.28 40.72 -27.94
N SER A 157 -38.08 40.06 -27.12
CA SER A 157 -37.70 39.59 -25.78
C SER A 157 -37.48 38.08 -25.80
N PHE A 158 -36.28 37.65 -25.46
CA PHE A 158 -35.91 36.25 -25.31
C PHE A 158 -35.72 35.91 -23.83
N PHE A 159 -36.34 34.83 -23.37
CA PHE A 159 -36.22 34.34 -21.99
C PHE A 159 -35.99 32.83 -21.99
N ARG A 160 -34.99 32.37 -21.22
CA ARG A 160 -34.76 30.94 -20.97
C ARG A 160 -34.73 30.67 -19.47
N GLU A 161 -35.51 29.69 -19.03
CA GLU A 161 -35.67 29.41 -17.59
C GLU A 161 -34.37 28.95 -16.92
N GLN A 162 -33.56 28.13 -17.61
CA GLN A 162 -32.30 27.54 -17.11
C GLN A 162 -31.10 28.51 -17.08
N ALA A 163 -31.17 29.65 -17.76
CA ALA A 163 -30.06 30.61 -17.80
C ALA A 163 -29.91 31.38 -16.47
N THR A 164 -28.68 31.52 -15.97
CA THR A 164 -28.35 32.31 -14.77
C THR A 164 -27.74 33.67 -15.11
N GLY A 165 -27.95 34.67 -14.25
CA GLY A 165 -27.34 36.00 -14.40
C GLY A 165 -28.16 37.03 -15.20
N PRO A 166 -27.56 38.18 -15.57
CA PRO A 166 -28.27 39.33 -16.15
C PRO A 166 -28.79 39.08 -17.57
N LEU A 167 -28.27 38.06 -18.26
CA LEU A 167 -28.67 37.66 -19.62
C LEU A 167 -29.80 36.61 -19.63
N ARG A 168 -30.41 36.27 -18.48
CA ARG A 168 -31.58 35.37 -18.41
C ARG A 168 -32.77 35.86 -19.26
N ARG A 169 -32.89 37.19 -19.39
CA ARG A 169 -33.80 37.87 -20.30
C ARG A 169 -32.99 38.80 -21.19
N VAL A 170 -33.11 38.66 -22.50
CA VAL A 170 -32.41 39.48 -23.49
C VAL A 170 -33.42 40.17 -24.37
N THR A 171 -33.28 41.48 -24.53
CA THR A 171 -34.03 42.26 -25.50
C THR A 171 -33.17 42.46 -26.75
N VAL A 172 -33.75 42.25 -27.92
CA VAL A 172 -33.11 42.36 -29.23
C VAL A 172 -33.91 43.33 -30.08
N ALA A 173 -33.24 44.29 -30.71
CA ALA A 173 -33.85 45.24 -31.63
C ALA A 173 -32.87 45.60 -32.73
N GLY A 174 -33.35 45.91 -33.93
CA GLY A 174 -32.47 46.24 -35.03
C GLY A 174 -33.10 46.06 -36.40
N SER A 175 -32.27 46.07 -37.43
CA SER A 175 -32.71 45.83 -38.80
C SER A 175 -31.70 45.01 -39.59
N LEU A 176 -32.23 44.25 -40.55
CA LEU A 176 -31.48 43.56 -41.59
C LEU A 176 -32.00 44.07 -42.93
N THR A 177 -31.12 44.54 -43.79
CA THR A 177 -31.43 45.03 -45.14
C THR A 177 -30.71 44.16 -46.16
N TYR A 178 -31.39 43.85 -47.24
CA TYR A 178 -30.91 43.06 -48.34
C TYR A 178 -31.33 43.74 -49.65
N SER A 179 -30.42 44.51 -50.22
CA SER A 179 -30.65 45.28 -51.46
C SER A 179 -29.45 45.12 -52.39
N ASP A 180 -29.67 45.03 -53.70
CA ASP A 180 -28.61 44.92 -54.70
C ASP A 180 -27.60 43.76 -54.47
N ARG A 181 -28.06 42.67 -53.83
CA ARG A 181 -27.23 41.52 -53.42
C ARG A 181 -26.16 41.88 -52.39
N GLU A 182 -26.36 42.93 -51.62
CA GLU A 182 -25.60 43.23 -50.42
C GLU A 182 -26.47 42.96 -49.18
N LEU A 183 -25.87 42.35 -48.16
CA LEU A 183 -26.51 42.14 -46.87
C LEU A 183 -25.95 43.17 -45.89
N GLY A 184 -26.80 44.03 -45.36
CA GLY A 184 -26.47 44.95 -44.27
C GLY A 184 -27.32 44.63 -43.06
N GLY A 185 -26.80 44.82 -41.86
CA GLY A 185 -27.57 44.53 -40.67
C GLY A 185 -26.96 45.09 -39.41
N HIS A 186 -27.81 45.60 -38.52
CA HIS A 186 -27.42 45.93 -37.16
C HIS A 186 -28.47 45.40 -36.19
N LEU A 187 -28.07 44.48 -35.32
CA LEU A 187 -28.88 43.97 -34.23
C LEU A 187 -28.28 44.41 -32.90
N SER A 188 -29.08 45.01 -32.04
CA SER A 188 -28.71 45.39 -30.68
C SER A 188 -29.30 44.40 -29.68
N PHE A 189 -28.53 44.01 -28.68
CA PHE A 189 -28.87 43.05 -27.63
C PHE A 189 -28.66 43.70 -26.27
N ARG A 190 -29.62 43.57 -25.36
CA ARG A 190 -29.52 44.13 -24.00
C ARG A 190 -30.17 43.20 -22.98
N GLY A 191 -29.39 42.78 -21.98
CA GLY A 191 -29.86 42.04 -20.82
C GLY A 191 -30.34 42.95 -19.68
N LEU A 192 -30.78 42.32 -18.58
CA LEU A 192 -31.16 42.99 -17.35
C LEU A 192 -29.91 43.63 -16.71
N ASP A 193 -29.87 44.96 -16.60
CA ASP A 193 -28.74 45.71 -16.04
C ASP A 193 -27.38 45.49 -16.74
N THR A 194 -27.38 45.09 -18.03
CA THR A 194 -26.16 45.01 -18.86
C THR A 194 -25.97 46.22 -19.76
N ALA A 195 -24.75 46.39 -20.27
CA ALA A 195 -24.51 47.24 -21.44
C ALA A 195 -25.29 46.73 -22.67
N SER A 196 -25.53 47.61 -23.64
CA SER A 196 -26.04 47.25 -24.97
C SER A 196 -24.92 46.67 -25.82
N TYR A 197 -25.19 45.60 -26.56
CA TYR A 197 -24.25 44.95 -27.48
C TYR A 197 -24.78 45.08 -28.90
N GLY A 198 -23.94 45.40 -29.87
CA GLY A 198 -24.32 45.50 -31.27
C GLY A 198 -23.65 44.40 -32.11
N LEU A 199 -24.43 43.64 -32.87
CA LEU A 199 -23.98 42.80 -33.96
C LEU A 199 -24.19 43.54 -35.26
N VAL A 200 -23.10 43.89 -35.94
CA VAL A 200 -23.13 44.43 -37.29
C VAL A 200 -22.80 43.30 -38.25
N VAL A 201 -23.66 43.06 -39.23
CA VAL A 201 -23.42 42.08 -40.31
C VAL A 201 -23.32 42.85 -41.62
N VAL A 202 -22.23 42.62 -42.36
CA VAL A 202 -21.99 43.28 -43.64
C VAL A 202 -21.50 42.24 -44.65
N GLY A 203 -22.23 42.11 -45.75
CA GLY A 203 -21.87 41.34 -46.93
C GLY A 203 -21.86 42.27 -48.14
N ASN A 204 -20.70 42.82 -48.48
CA ASN A 204 -20.51 43.75 -49.61
C ASN A 204 -20.56 43.05 -50.99
N SER A 205 -20.51 41.72 -51.01
CA SER A 205 -20.63 40.91 -52.22
C SER A 205 -21.01 39.48 -51.85
N ALA A 206 -21.42 38.69 -52.84
CA ALA A 206 -21.63 37.24 -52.70
C ALA A 206 -20.39 36.51 -52.12
N SER A 207 -19.20 37.10 -52.29
CA SER A 207 -17.92 36.51 -51.92
C SER A 207 -17.33 37.00 -50.60
N THR A 208 -17.81 38.09 -50.00
CA THR A 208 -17.17 38.73 -48.83
C THR A 208 -18.17 39.02 -47.73
N TRP A 209 -17.94 38.44 -46.56
CA TRP A 209 -18.84 38.50 -45.41
C TRP A 209 -18.08 38.91 -44.16
N SER A 210 -18.69 39.74 -43.34
CA SER A 210 -18.17 40.07 -42.02
C SER A 210 -19.31 40.19 -41.01
N ALA A 211 -19.05 39.72 -39.80
CA ALA A 211 -19.93 39.91 -38.66
C ALA A 211 -19.09 40.38 -37.47
N ILE A 212 -19.47 41.52 -36.89
CA ILE A 212 -18.76 42.11 -35.76
C ILE A 212 -19.76 42.29 -34.62
N LEU A 213 -19.54 41.58 -33.52
CA LEU A 213 -20.23 41.76 -32.26
C LEU A 213 -19.36 42.65 -31.36
N SER A 214 -19.88 43.78 -30.89
CA SER A 214 -19.16 44.70 -30.00
C SER A 214 -20.06 45.23 -28.89
N SER A 215 -19.49 45.61 -27.75
CA SER A 215 -20.24 46.41 -26.76
C SER A 215 -20.44 47.83 -27.29
N GLN A 216 -21.60 48.45 -27.01
CA GLN A 216 -21.88 49.85 -27.39
C GLN A 216 -21.30 50.86 -26.38
N ARG A 217 -20.44 50.42 -25.46
CA ARG A 217 -19.69 51.31 -24.56
C ARG A 217 -18.65 52.12 -25.37
N PRO A 218 -18.36 53.38 -25.00
CA PRO A 218 -17.31 54.17 -25.64
C PRO A 218 -15.97 53.44 -25.60
N HIS A 219 -15.27 53.36 -26.73
CA HIS A 219 -13.96 52.68 -26.90
C HIS A 219 -13.95 51.16 -26.63
N ALA A 220 -15.09 50.48 -26.71
CA ALA A 220 -15.13 49.03 -26.57
C ALA A 220 -14.45 48.31 -27.74
N SER A 221 -13.69 47.26 -27.42
CA SER A 221 -13.14 46.36 -28.45
C SER A 221 -14.22 45.41 -28.99
N PRO A 222 -14.09 44.90 -30.22
CA PRO A 222 -14.92 43.82 -30.72
C PRO A 222 -14.86 42.59 -29.82
N ILE A 223 -16.02 42.04 -29.49
CA ILE A 223 -16.21 40.80 -28.73
C ILE A 223 -15.92 39.61 -29.64
N VAL A 224 -16.55 39.61 -30.81
CA VAL A 224 -16.34 38.62 -31.87
C VAL A 224 -16.25 39.37 -33.18
N ALA A 225 -15.21 39.13 -33.95
CA ALA A 225 -15.05 39.62 -35.30
C ALA A 225 -14.82 38.41 -36.22
N TRP A 226 -15.78 38.16 -37.10
CA TRP A 226 -15.72 37.14 -38.11
C TRP A 226 -15.62 37.79 -39.48
N GLN A 227 -14.72 37.29 -40.33
CA GLN A 227 -14.55 37.69 -41.71
C GLN A 227 -14.36 36.44 -42.56
N SER A 228 -15.02 36.38 -43.72
CA SER A 228 -14.89 35.29 -44.67
C SER A 228 -14.88 35.82 -46.09
N GLN A 229 -13.98 35.28 -46.91
CA GLN A 229 -13.84 35.60 -48.32
C GLN A 229 -13.79 34.30 -49.14
N ALA A 230 -14.76 34.13 -50.03
CA ALA A 230 -14.83 33.02 -50.97
C ALA A 230 -14.29 33.44 -52.34
N GLN A 231 -13.45 32.62 -52.98
CA GLN A 231 -12.92 32.88 -54.31
C GLN A 231 -13.01 31.60 -55.16
N PRO A 232 -13.42 31.70 -56.44
CA PRO A 232 -13.40 30.55 -57.34
C PRO A 232 -11.95 30.17 -57.68
N SER A 233 -11.64 28.88 -57.64
CA SER A 233 -10.33 28.29 -57.89
C SER A 233 -10.48 27.03 -58.77
N GLY A 234 -10.65 27.23 -60.08
CA GLY A 234 -10.92 26.14 -61.04
C GLY A 234 -12.30 25.51 -60.84
N SER A 235 -12.37 24.19 -60.70
CA SER A 235 -13.60 23.45 -60.36
C SER A 235 -13.91 23.45 -58.85
N GLN A 236 -13.10 24.13 -58.03
CA GLN A 236 -13.25 24.22 -56.59
C GLN A 236 -13.47 25.67 -56.14
N ILE A 237 -14.00 25.84 -54.94
CA ILE A 237 -14.19 27.13 -54.28
C ILE A 237 -13.33 27.14 -53.05
N GLN A 238 -12.50 28.17 -52.94
CA GLN A 238 -11.65 28.39 -51.80
C GLN A 238 -12.30 29.45 -50.90
N VAL A 239 -12.51 29.11 -49.64
CA VAL A 239 -13.08 30.01 -48.63
C VAL A 239 -12.02 30.28 -47.58
N ASN A 240 -11.51 31.51 -47.54
CA ASN A 240 -10.58 31.96 -46.52
C ASN A 240 -11.37 32.69 -45.44
N GLY A 241 -11.20 32.33 -44.17
CA GLY A 241 -11.87 33.00 -43.07
C GLY A 241 -10.93 33.32 -41.92
N ARG A 242 -11.33 34.33 -41.15
CA ARG A 242 -10.69 34.73 -39.90
C ARG A 242 -11.78 34.94 -38.84
N LEU A 243 -11.56 34.39 -37.66
CA LEU A 243 -12.37 34.58 -36.48
C LEU A 243 -11.48 35.08 -35.36
N GLN A 244 -11.86 36.21 -34.78
CA GLN A 244 -11.20 36.82 -33.64
C GLN A 244 -12.21 36.98 -32.52
N VAL A 245 -11.87 36.50 -31.32
CA VAL A 245 -12.73 36.57 -30.14
C VAL A 245 -11.95 37.20 -29.00
N ASN A 246 -12.48 38.26 -28.41
CA ASN A 246 -11.97 38.83 -27.17
C ASN A 246 -12.65 38.12 -25.99
N VAL A 247 -11.90 37.27 -25.29
CA VAL A 247 -12.43 36.41 -24.23
C VAL A 247 -12.89 37.23 -23.02
N GLN A 248 -12.22 38.34 -22.72
CA GLN A 248 -12.60 39.26 -21.64
C GLN A 248 -13.97 39.86 -21.89
N GLU A 249 -14.20 40.40 -23.08
CA GLU A 249 -15.50 40.99 -23.43
C GLU A 249 -16.58 39.93 -23.67
N LEU A 250 -16.20 38.68 -23.95
CA LEU A 250 -17.12 37.54 -24.05
C LEU A 250 -17.57 37.00 -22.67
N ALA A 251 -16.85 37.32 -21.59
CA ALA A 251 -17.09 36.76 -20.25
C ALA A 251 -18.56 36.78 -19.77
N PRO A 252 -19.36 37.85 -19.98
CA PRO A 252 -20.77 37.87 -19.58
C PRO A 252 -21.62 36.78 -20.26
N PHE A 253 -21.25 36.37 -21.47
CA PHE A 253 -21.96 35.34 -22.24
C PHE A 253 -21.57 33.92 -21.82
N ILE A 254 -20.34 33.70 -21.31
CA ILE A 254 -19.89 32.39 -20.82
C ILE A 254 -20.71 31.97 -19.57
N ALA A 255 -21.14 32.93 -18.75
CA ALA A 255 -22.00 32.71 -17.59
C ALA A 255 -23.39 32.12 -17.92
N LEU A 256 -23.81 32.15 -19.20
CA LEU A 256 -25.05 31.51 -19.65
C LEU A 256 -24.92 29.99 -19.77
N LEU A 257 -23.70 29.47 -19.96
CA LEU A 257 -23.44 28.06 -20.24
C LEU A 257 -22.94 27.29 -19.00
N VAL A 258 -22.35 27.99 -18.03
CA VAL A 258 -21.75 27.39 -16.82
C VAL A 258 -22.01 28.32 -15.62
N PRO A 259 -22.34 27.80 -14.42
CA PRO A 259 -22.46 28.61 -13.21
C PRO A 259 -21.08 29.11 -12.75
N ILE A 260 -20.78 30.38 -13.03
CA ILE A 260 -19.50 31.03 -12.69
C ILE A 260 -19.58 31.72 -11.32
N GLY A 261 -18.48 31.74 -10.57
CA GLY A 261 -18.34 32.51 -9.31
C GLY A 261 -18.15 34.04 -9.53
N PRO A 262 -17.90 34.83 -8.48
CA PRO A 262 -17.73 36.30 -8.57
C PRO A 262 -16.44 36.76 -9.29
N GLU A 263 -15.68 35.87 -9.93
CA GLU A 263 -14.35 36.12 -10.49
C GLU A 263 -14.35 36.52 -11.98
N LEU A 264 -15.48 36.99 -12.52
CA LEU A 264 -15.60 37.39 -13.93
C LEU A 264 -14.58 38.47 -14.35
N GLU A 265 -14.11 39.29 -13.42
CA GLU A 265 -13.08 40.31 -13.66
C GLU A 265 -11.69 39.74 -13.99
N LYS A 266 -11.43 38.47 -13.63
CA LYS A 266 -10.15 37.79 -13.92
C LYS A 266 -10.10 37.19 -15.33
N VAL A 267 -11.22 37.18 -16.05
CA VAL A 267 -11.30 36.61 -17.39
C VAL A 267 -10.61 37.51 -18.40
N THR A 268 -9.57 37.00 -19.05
CA THR A 268 -8.81 37.74 -20.06
C THR A 268 -8.39 36.83 -21.19
N GLY A 269 -8.06 37.39 -22.35
CA GLY A 269 -7.48 36.61 -23.44
C GLY A 269 -8.07 36.87 -24.81
N HIS A 270 -7.57 36.12 -25.79
CA HIS A 270 -7.93 36.20 -27.19
C HIS A 270 -7.94 34.80 -27.82
N ILE A 271 -8.90 34.58 -28.72
CA ILE A 271 -8.93 33.42 -29.62
C ILE A 271 -8.86 33.95 -31.05
N ALA A 272 -7.89 33.48 -31.81
CA ALA A 272 -7.74 33.72 -33.24
C ALA A 272 -7.79 32.40 -33.99
N ILE A 273 -8.62 32.32 -35.03
CA ILE A 273 -8.70 31.18 -35.93
C ILE A 273 -8.65 31.72 -37.35
N ASP A 274 -7.68 31.26 -38.13
CA ASP A 274 -7.57 31.56 -39.56
C ASP A 274 -7.71 30.23 -40.32
N TRP A 275 -8.59 30.16 -41.32
CA TRP A 275 -8.80 28.94 -42.08
C TRP A 275 -8.90 29.17 -43.57
N THR A 276 -8.70 28.08 -44.30
CA THR A 276 -8.87 27.92 -45.74
C THR A 276 -9.64 26.62 -45.97
N GLY A 277 -10.89 26.74 -46.42
CA GLY A 277 -11.71 25.64 -46.88
C GLY A 277 -11.64 25.51 -48.39
N LYS A 278 -11.66 24.29 -48.92
CA LYS A 278 -11.89 23.99 -50.33
C LYS A 278 -13.09 23.07 -50.44
N ALA A 279 -14.00 23.39 -51.34
CA ALA A 279 -15.15 22.56 -51.68
C ALA A 279 -15.32 22.49 -53.21
N ASP A 280 -15.91 21.42 -53.74
CA ASP A 280 -16.25 21.32 -55.16
C ASP A 280 -17.37 22.30 -55.49
N ALA A 281 -17.17 23.10 -56.55
CA ALA A 281 -18.11 24.12 -56.96
C ALA A 281 -19.50 23.57 -57.34
N GLY A 282 -19.62 22.29 -57.71
CA GLY A 282 -20.87 21.62 -58.07
C GLY A 282 -21.62 20.95 -56.91
N THR A 283 -21.09 20.98 -55.69
CA THR A 283 -21.71 20.32 -54.51
C THR A 283 -22.76 21.23 -53.90
N THR A 284 -23.94 20.70 -53.57
CA THR A 284 -25.05 21.42 -52.93
C THR A 284 -24.74 21.71 -51.45
N LEU A 285 -25.26 22.80 -50.88
CA LEU A 285 -24.92 23.24 -49.52
C LEU A 285 -25.27 22.22 -48.44
N ASP A 286 -26.33 21.46 -48.67
CA ASP A 286 -26.82 20.37 -47.82
C ASP A 286 -26.01 19.07 -47.97
N SER A 287 -25.16 18.94 -49.00
CA SER A 287 -24.27 17.80 -49.22
C SER A 287 -22.78 18.17 -49.11
N LEU A 288 -22.47 19.41 -48.75
CA LEU A 288 -21.11 19.88 -48.43
C LEU A 288 -20.47 19.06 -47.30
N ASP A 289 -21.30 18.57 -46.38
CA ASP A 289 -20.99 17.67 -45.26
C ASP A 289 -20.94 16.17 -45.68
N GLN A 290 -21.20 15.85 -46.94
CA GLN A 290 -21.16 14.48 -47.47
C GLN A 290 -20.07 14.28 -48.54
N ASN A 291 -19.53 15.36 -49.12
CA ASN A 291 -18.51 15.29 -50.16
C ASN A 291 -17.09 15.05 -49.59
N ALA A 292 -16.45 13.97 -50.03
CA ALA A 292 -15.08 13.59 -49.65
C ALA A 292 -13.98 14.56 -50.12
N GLN A 293 -14.27 15.43 -51.11
CA GLN A 293 -13.33 16.45 -51.60
C GLN A 293 -13.37 17.77 -50.81
N SER A 294 -14.34 17.93 -49.91
CA SER A 294 -14.41 19.09 -49.02
C SER A 294 -13.32 18.97 -47.94
N HIS A 295 -12.38 19.90 -47.94
CA HIS A 295 -11.27 19.93 -46.98
C HIS A 295 -11.17 21.31 -46.33
N LEU A 296 -11.03 21.33 -45.01
CA LEU A 296 -10.86 22.53 -44.20
C LEU A 296 -9.50 22.45 -43.51
N ALA A 297 -8.64 23.46 -43.71
CA ALA A 297 -7.37 23.58 -42.98
C ALA A 297 -7.21 24.97 -42.40
N GLY A 298 -6.51 25.10 -41.28
CA GLY A 298 -6.30 26.40 -40.66
C GLY A 298 -5.32 26.40 -39.50
N ASN A 299 -5.06 27.60 -39.00
CA ASN A 299 -4.31 27.86 -37.78
C ASN A 299 -5.27 28.30 -36.68
N ILE A 300 -4.93 27.96 -35.45
CA ILE A 300 -5.69 28.31 -34.27
C ILE A 300 -4.73 28.73 -33.17
N GLN A 301 -5.04 29.87 -32.55
CA GLN A 301 -4.33 30.40 -31.41
C GLN A 301 -5.36 30.78 -30.35
N VAL A 302 -5.22 30.22 -29.16
CA VAL A 302 -6.04 30.47 -27.99
C VAL A 302 -5.10 30.87 -26.89
N ASN A 303 -5.33 32.01 -26.26
CA ASN A 303 -4.68 32.38 -25.01
C ASN A 303 -5.74 33.00 -24.12
N ALA A 304 -6.14 32.31 -23.06
CA ALA A 304 -7.27 32.68 -22.23
C ALA A 304 -7.03 32.35 -20.76
N THR A 305 -7.43 33.25 -19.87
CA THR A 305 -7.62 32.97 -18.45
C THR A 305 -9.12 32.86 -18.21
N LEU A 306 -9.57 31.70 -17.72
CA LEU A 306 -10.97 31.41 -17.43
C LEU A 306 -11.29 31.65 -15.95
N PRO A 307 -12.55 31.94 -15.61
CA PRO A 307 -12.94 32.15 -14.21
C PRO A 307 -12.97 30.83 -13.46
N GLY A 308 -12.87 30.89 -12.12
CA GLY A 308 -12.99 29.70 -11.28
C GLY A 308 -14.32 28.98 -11.45
N LEU A 309 -14.25 27.67 -11.69
CA LEU A 309 -15.36 26.75 -11.71
C LEU A 309 -15.64 26.26 -10.28
N LYS A 310 -16.78 26.66 -9.72
CA LYS A 310 -17.13 26.38 -8.32
C LYS A 310 -17.02 24.89 -8.00
N GLY A 311 -16.13 24.54 -7.08
CA GLY A 311 -15.91 23.16 -6.63
C GLY A 311 -15.15 22.26 -7.62
N ILE A 312 -14.57 22.80 -8.69
CA ILE A 312 -13.79 22.04 -9.68
C ILE A 312 -12.36 22.57 -9.74
N ALA A 313 -12.18 23.80 -10.23
CA ALA A 313 -10.87 24.41 -10.45
C ALA A 313 -10.91 25.94 -10.38
N LYS A 314 -9.80 26.58 -10.06
CA LYS A 314 -9.57 28.04 -10.05
C LYS A 314 -8.24 28.38 -10.73
N ASP A 315 -8.00 29.65 -11.00
CA ASP A 315 -6.77 30.13 -11.65
C ASP A 315 -6.46 29.39 -12.98
N ILE A 316 -7.49 29.24 -13.81
CA ILE A 316 -7.44 28.44 -15.03
C ILE A 316 -6.84 29.27 -16.17
N GLY A 317 -5.64 28.92 -16.62
CA GLY A 317 -4.99 29.45 -17.81
C GLY A 317 -4.97 28.41 -18.92
N LEU A 318 -5.33 28.81 -20.14
CA LEU A 318 -5.35 28.01 -21.35
C LEU A 318 -4.51 28.71 -22.41
N ALA A 319 -3.53 28.01 -22.97
CA ALA A 319 -2.79 28.49 -24.12
C ALA A 319 -2.65 27.36 -25.14
N TYR A 320 -3.21 27.53 -26.32
CA TYR A 320 -3.17 26.54 -27.38
C TYR A 320 -2.80 27.21 -28.68
N GLU A 321 -1.80 26.68 -29.36
CA GLU A 321 -1.39 27.14 -30.68
C GLU A 321 -1.19 25.92 -31.56
N GLY A 322 -1.74 25.92 -32.77
CA GLY A 322 -1.66 24.76 -33.62
C GLY A 322 -2.30 24.94 -34.99
N THR A 323 -2.32 23.84 -35.72
CA THR A 323 -2.97 23.71 -37.03
C THR A 323 -4.09 22.68 -36.95
N PHE A 324 -5.07 22.81 -37.82
CA PHE A 324 -6.09 21.79 -38.04
C PHE A 324 -6.27 21.55 -39.54
N ALA A 325 -6.65 20.33 -39.89
CA ALA A 325 -6.92 19.89 -41.25
C ALA A 325 -7.95 18.77 -41.18
N GLY A 326 -9.00 18.82 -41.99
CA GLY A 326 -10.05 17.82 -41.88
C GLY A 326 -11.01 17.84 -43.05
N ASN A 327 -11.84 16.82 -43.07
CA ASN A 327 -12.96 16.70 -43.99
C ASN A 327 -14.26 16.56 -43.18
N VAL A 328 -15.33 16.20 -43.87
CA VAL A 328 -16.67 16.10 -43.31
C VAL A 328 -16.87 15.04 -42.23
N SER A 329 -15.95 14.07 -42.11
CA SER A 329 -16.04 12.95 -41.16
C SER A 329 -15.06 13.07 -40.00
N GLN A 330 -13.89 13.66 -40.24
CA GLN A 330 -12.81 13.76 -39.27
C GLN A 330 -12.06 15.09 -39.38
N LEU A 331 -11.71 15.66 -38.23
CA LEU A 331 -10.81 16.80 -38.09
C LEU A 331 -9.54 16.36 -37.39
N GLU A 332 -8.43 16.42 -38.11
CA GLU A 332 -7.11 16.26 -37.55
C GLU A 332 -6.59 17.61 -37.06
N TRP A 333 -5.86 17.60 -35.96
CA TRP A 333 -5.22 18.78 -35.42
C TRP A 333 -3.81 18.47 -34.92
N VAL A 334 -2.93 19.46 -34.99
CA VAL A 334 -1.55 19.38 -34.51
C VAL A 334 -1.30 20.57 -33.61
N MET A 335 -0.99 20.27 -32.34
CA MET A 335 -0.68 21.24 -31.30
C MET A 335 0.82 21.51 -31.27
N ASN A 336 1.22 22.77 -31.29
CA ASN A 336 2.62 23.19 -31.14
C ASN A 336 3.12 22.94 -29.70
N PRO A 337 4.44 22.78 -29.48
CA PRO A 337 5.00 22.67 -28.14
C PRO A 337 4.71 23.91 -27.28
N GLY A 338 4.25 23.69 -26.04
CA GLY A 338 3.92 24.78 -25.12
C GLY A 338 3.27 24.30 -23.82
N VAL A 339 2.88 25.26 -22.98
CA VAL A 339 2.07 24.99 -21.78
C VAL A 339 0.60 25.15 -22.17
N LEU A 340 -0.12 24.03 -22.21
CA LEU A 340 -1.51 23.98 -22.67
C LEU A 340 -2.50 24.50 -21.64
N LEU A 341 -2.34 24.04 -20.39
CA LEU A 341 -3.27 24.29 -19.31
C LEU A 341 -2.49 24.49 -18.01
N THR A 342 -2.87 25.51 -17.25
CA THR A 342 -2.52 25.65 -15.83
C THR A 342 -3.81 25.86 -15.04
N ALA A 343 -4.00 25.15 -13.94
CA ALA A 343 -5.17 25.34 -13.09
C ALA A 343 -4.86 24.93 -11.65
N THR A 344 -5.59 25.43 -10.67
CA THR A 344 -5.60 24.88 -9.31
C THR A 344 -6.89 24.09 -9.12
N VAL A 345 -6.77 22.78 -9.00
CA VAL A 345 -7.91 21.85 -8.90
C VAL A 345 -8.14 21.50 -7.43
N ASN A 346 -9.39 21.61 -6.97
CA ASN A 346 -9.79 21.27 -5.58
C ASN A 346 -10.51 19.92 -5.52
N ALA A 347 -11.26 19.57 -6.57
CA ALA A 347 -11.97 18.30 -6.65
C ALA A 347 -11.16 17.24 -7.39
N GLN A 348 -11.18 16.01 -6.87
CA GLN A 348 -10.60 14.89 -7.59
C GLN A 348 -11.38 14.66 -8.89
N PRO A 349 -10.72 14.68 -10.06
CA PRO A 349 -11.40 14.57 -11.35
C PRO A 349 -12.24 13.29 -11.40
N ARG A 350 -13.54 13.42 -11.67
CA ARG A 350 -14.43 12.27 -11.81
C ARG A 350 -14.02 11.30 -12.93
N ILE A 351 -13.18 11.78 -13.84
CA ILE A 351 -12.62 11.06 -14.99
C ILE A 351 -11.52 10.07 -14.56
N ILE A 352 -10.86 10.29 -13.42
CA ILE A 352 -9.82 9.38 -12.91
C ILE A 352 -10.49 8.25 -12.11
N PRO A 353 -10.16 6.96 -12.36
CA PRO A 353 -10.69 5.83 -11.59
C PRO A 353 -10.48 5.97 -10.07
N GLU A 354 -11.44 5.47 -9.28
CA GLU A 354 -11.45 5.61 -7.81
C GLU A 354 -10.18 5.05 -7.15
N MET A 355 -9.64 3.94 -7.66
CA MET A 355 -8.38 3.34 -7.20
C MET A 355 -7.17 4.28 -7.30
N ILE A 356 -7.11 5.17 -8.29
CA ILE A 356 -6.02 6.15 -8.44
C ILE A 356 -6.26 7.36 -7.54
N ARG A 357 -7.52 7.72 -7.27
CA ARG A 357 -7.85 8.84 -6.39
C ARG A 357 -7.39 8.63 -4.94
N LEU A 358 -7.25 7.38 -4.49
CA LEU A 358 -6.75 7.03 -3.15
C LEU A 358 -5.30 7.46 -2.91
N VAL A 359 -4.48 7.58 -3.95
CA VAL A 359 -3.04 7.91 -3.84
C VAL A 359 -2.71 9.36 -4.20
N LEU A 360 -3.65 10.11 -4.78
CA LEU A 360 -3.45 11.51 -5.16
C LEU A 360 -3.72 12.47 -3.99
N PRO A 361 -2.93 13.56 -3.84
CA PRO A 361 -3.15 14.53 -2.76
C PRO A 361 -4.50 15.26 -2.92
N HIS A 362 -5.15 15.50 -1.78
CA HIS A 362 -6.42 16.23 -1.67
C HIS A 362 -6.20 17.75 -1.53
N GLY A 363 -7.27 18.52 -1.72
CA GLY A 363 -7.28 19.98 -1.57
C GLY A 363 -6.85 20.72 -2.83
N ASP A 364 -6.52 22.01 -2.68
CA ASP A 364 -6.08 22.87 -3.79
C ASP A 364 -4.70 22.43 -4.30
N GLN A 365 -4.68 21.72 -5.44
CA GLN A 365 -3.45 21.24 -6.08
C GLN A 365 -3.27 21.91 -7.45
N PRO A 366 -2.09 22.49 -7.75
CA PRO A 366 -1.83 23.00 -9.08
C PRO A 366 -1.71 21.84 -10.07
N VAL A 367 -2.22 22.07 -11.26
CA VAL A 367 -2.19 21.17 -12.41
C VAL A 367 -1.58 21.96 -13.55
N ARG A 368 -0.63 21.36 -14.23
CA ARG A 368 -0.01 21.91 -15.44
C ARG A 368 0.07 20.83 -16.49
N MET A 369 -0.42 21.12 -17.68
CA MET A 369 -0.33 20.26 -18.86
C MET A 369 0.55 20.97 -19.88
N GLU A 370 1.59 20.30 -20.34
CA GLU A 370 2.51 20.83 -21.34
C GLU A 370 2.97 19.75 -22.29
N ASN A 371 3.34 20.14 -23.50
CA ASN A 371 3.87 19.24 -24.50
C ASN A 371 5.20 19.78 -25.04
N LYS A 372 6.25 18.96 -25.00
CA LYS A 372 7.59 19.33 -25.50
C LYS A 372 7.75 19.04 -27.00
N LYS A 373 6.88 18.20 -27.56
CA LYS A 373 6.82 17.87 -28.98
C LYS A 373 5.40 18.12 -29.50
N PRO A 374 5.22 18.22 -30.83
CA PRO A 374 3.89 18.33 -31.39
C PRO A 374 2.99 17.17 -30.97
N VAL A 375 1.75 17.48 -30.61
CA VAL A 375 0.72 16.49 -30.27
C VAL A 375 -0.32 16.47 -31.38
N HIS A 376 -0.62 15.28 -31.89
CA HIS A 376 -1.58 15.08 -32.95
C HIS A 376 -2.90 14.60 -32.34
N GLY A 377 -4.03 15.06 -32.88
CA GLY A 377 -5.32 14.49 -32.53
C GLY A 377 -6.25 14.40 -33.72
N THR A 378 -7.27 13.57 -33.56
CA THR A 378 -8.31 13.34 -34.56
C THR A 378 -9.65 13.38 -33.84
N LEU A 379 -10.56 14.19 -34.37
CA LEU A 379 -11.92 14.36 -33.88
C LEU A 379 -12.89 13.83 -34.94
N HIS A 380 -13.63 12.78 -34.61
CA HIS A 380 -14.66 12.19 -35.47
C HIS A 380 -16.02 12.76 -35.07
N TRP A 381 -16.35 13.94 -35.57
CA TRP A 381 -17.56 14.68 -35.16
C TRP A 381 -18.86 14.15 -35.75
N LYS A 382 -18.79 13.25 -36.75
CA LYS A 382 -19.98 12.61 -37.35
C LYS A 382 -20.51 11.47 -36.49
N GLU A 383 -19.67 10.97 -35.57
CA GLU A 383 -20.07 9.97 -34.59
C GLU A 383 -20.86 10.64 -33.46
N THR A 384 -21.94 9.98 -33.00
CA THR A 384 -22.74 10.41 -31.86
C THR A 384 -22.74 9.29 -30.82
N PRO A 385 -22.01 9.41 -29.69
CA PRO A 385 -21.24 10.58 -29.23
C PRO A 385 -19.92 10.77 -29.99
N VAL A 386 -19.46 12.02 -30.07
CA VAL A 386 -18.23 12.40 -30.78
C VAL A 386 -17.02 11.66 -30.20
N ARG A 387 -16.20 11.05 -31.07
CA ARG A 387 -14.97 10.36 -30.68
C ARG A 387 -13.75 11.24 -30.91
N MET A 388 -12.89 11.33 -29.90
CA MET A 388 -11.62 12.05 -29.97
C MET A 388 -10.48 11.09 -29.66
N SER A 389 -9.44 11.10 -30.48
CA SER A 389 -8.18 10.40 -30.20
C SER A 389 -7.02 11.38 -30.24
N VAL A 390 -6.12 11.29 -29.27
CA VAL A 390 -4.93 12.12 -29.13
C VAL A 390 -3.71 11.20 -29.09
N ARG A 391 -2.68 11.54 -29.87
CA ARG A 391 -1.41 10.83 -29.97
C ARG A 391 -0.26 11.83 -29.91
N GLY A 392 0.60 11.68 -28.92
CA GLY A 392 1.75 12.54 -28.72
C GLY A 392 2.13 12.64 -27.25
N PRO A 393 3.38 13.02 -26.95
CA PRO A 393 3.83 13.15 -25.58
C PRO A 393 3.20 14.38 -24.94
N LEU A 394 2.36 14.16 -23.94
CA LEU A 394 1.77 15.20 -23.11
C LEU A 394 2.19 14.94 -21.64
N ASP A 395 2.89 15.91 -21.08
CA ASP A 395 3.38 15.91 -19.70
C ASP A 395 2.32 16.61 -18.83
N ILE A 396 1.77 15.89 -17.86
CA ILE A 396 0.78 16.38 -16.91
C ILE A 396 1.38 16.32 -15.51
N SER A 397 1.57 17.45 -14.86
CA SER A 397 2.00 17.51 -13.45
C SER A 397 0.83 17.91 -12.55
N TYR A 398 0.66 17.20 -11.43
CA TYR A 398 -0.33 17.45 -10.39
C TYR A 398 0.38 17.56 -9.03
N GLY A 399 0.15 18.67 -8.32
CA GLY A 399 0.80 18.98 -7.04
C GLY A 399 1.91 20.04 -7.16
N GLN A 400 2.22 20.69 -6.04
CA GLN A 400 3.29 21.70 -5.98
C GLN A 400 4.67 21.02 -6.02
N ALA A 401 5.66 21.60 -6.71
CA ALA A 401 7.01 21.04 -6.81
C ALA A 401 7.70 20.80 -5.44
N THR A 402 7.36 21.59 -4.42
CA THR A 402 7.80 21.43 -3.02
C THR A 402 6.72 20.87 -2.11
N GLY A 403 5.62 20.38 -2.70
CA GLY A 403 4.47 19.83 -2.00
C GLY A 403 4.77 18.45 -1.39
N PRO A 404 3.88 17.95 -0.52
CA PRO A 404 4.07 16.66 0.12
C PRO A 404 4.05 15.51 -0.91
N VAL A 405 3.34 15.65 -2.03
CA VAL A 405 3.33 14.68 -3.14
C VAL A 405 3.29 15.43 -4.46
N VAL A 406 4.11 14.98 -5.41
CA VAL A 406 4.14 15.43 -6.81
C VAL A 406 3.84 14.23 -7.69
N ALA A 407 2.83 14.35 -8.54
CA ALA A 407 2.50 13.35 -9.54
C ALA A 407 2.81 13.90 -10.93
N GLN A 408 3.61 13.18 -11.70
CA GLN A 408 3.88 13.45 -13.10
C GLN A 408 3.34 12.31 -13.94
N PHE A 409 2.64 12.64 -15.02
CA PHE A 409 2.07 11.68 -15.95
C PHE A 409 2.48 12.05 -17.37
N HIS A 410 3.15 11.13 -18.03
CA HIS A 410 3.64 11.25 -19.39
C HIS A 410 2.75 10.36 -20.28
N THR A 411 1.67 10.94 -20.80
CA THR A 411 0.77 10.22 -21.71
C THR A 411 1.29 10.26 -23.14
N THR A 412 1.10 9.17 -23.86
CA THR A 412 1.44 9.05 -25.29
C THR A 412 0.21 8.89 -26.17
N ARG A 413 -0.89 8.41 -25.58
CA ARG A 413 -2.15 8.18 -26.25
C ARG A 413 -3.31 8.37 -25.28
N ALA A 414 -4.35 9.06 -25.73
CA ALA A 414 -5.61 9.18 -25.03
C ALA A 414 -6.77 9.10 -26.04
N GLU A 415 -7.85 8.43 -25.67
CA GLU A 415 -9.07 8.32 -26.48
C GLU A 415 -10.29 8.55 -25.61
N GLY A 416 -11.24 9.32 -26.12
CA GLY A 416 -12.50 9.64 -25.45
C GLY A 416 -13.68 9.55 -26.42
N ILE A 417 -14.85 9.24 -25.88
CA ILE A 417 -16.13 9.25 -26.60
C ILE A 417 -17.09 10.09 -25.77
N GLY A 418 -17.54 11.22 -26.33
CA GLY A 418 -18.33 12.22 -25.59
C GLY A 418 -17.57 12.73 -24.37
N HIS A 419 -18.13 12.51 -23.18
CA HIS A 419 -17.53 12.90 -21.89
C HIS A 419 -16.78 11.75 -21.20
N GLU A 420 -16.73 10.55 -21.81
CA GLU A 420 -16.12 9.38 -21.22
C GLU A 420 -14.71 9.14 -21.77
N LEU A 421 -13.76 8.88 -20.86
CA LEU A 421 -12.42 8.44 -21.19
C LEU A 421 -12.44 6.94 -21.53
N VAL A 422 -11.98 6.57 -22.73
CA VAL A 422 -12.01 5.19 -23.24
C VAL A 422 -10.68 4.48 -23.02
N LEU A 423 -9.59 5.17 -23.34
CA LEU A 423 -8.23 4.66 -23.23
C LEU A 423 -7.28 5.79 -22.86
N VAL A 424 -6.38 5.55 -21.90
CA VAL A 424 -5.20 6.40 -21.68
C VAL A 424 -3.99 5.52 -21.42
N GLU A 425 -2.90 5.77 -22.14
CA GLU A 425 -1.64 5.03 -22.03
C GLU A 425 -0.49 6.00 -21.75
N GLY A 426 0.27 5.74 -20.69
CA GLY A 426 1.37 6.59 -20.29
C GLY A 426 2.27 6.03 -19.21
N ALA A 427 3.36 6.74 -18.95
CA ALA A 427 4.22 6.52 -17.79
C ALA A 427 3.84 7.49 -16.66
N TYR A 428 4.06 7.10 -15.42
CA TYR A 428 3.84 7.95 -14.26
C TYR A 428 5.06 7.95 -13.34
N ASP A 429 5.25 9.07 -12.66
CA ASP A 429 6.23 9.25 -11.59
C ASP A 429 5.55 9.95 -10.41
N LEU A 430 5.50 9.28 -9.26
CA LEU A 430 4.88 9.76 -8.04
C LEU A 430 5.97 9.90 -6.98
N GLU A 431 6.29 11.12 -6.57
CA GLU A 431 7.29 11.37 -5.53
C GLU A 431 6.66 12.09 -4.34
N GLY A 432 6.92 11.61 -3.12
CA GLY A 432 6.53 12.29 -1.89
C GLY A 432 6.00 11.39 -0.77
N LYS A 433 5.28 12.01 0.17
CA LYS A 433 4.71 11.41 1.37
C LYS A 433 3.37 10.74 1.07
N LEU A 434 3.25 9.45 1.39
CA LEU A 434 2.00 8.72 1.20
C LEU A 434 0.88 9.28 2.10
N PRO A 435 -0.39 9.24 1.64
CA PRO A 435 -1.55 9.67 2.43
C PRO A 435 -1.68 8.93 3.76
N LYS A 436 -2.31 9.58 4.75
CA LYS A 436 -2.53 9.01 6.10
C LYS A 436 -3.22 7.65 6.07
N THR A 437 -4.17 7.46 5.17
CA THR A 437 -4.92 6.20 4.99
C THR A 437 -3.98 5.02 4.73
N ILE A 438 -2.89 5.23 3.97
CA ILE A 438 -1.91 4.18 3.68
C ILE A 438 -0.99 3.97 4.89
N THR A 439 -0.52 5.05 5.54
CA THR A 439 0.33 4.92 6.73
C THR A 439 -0.38 4.25 7.90
N GLU A 440 -1.69 4.45 8.04
CA GLU A 440 -2.52 3.76 9.05
C GLU A 440 -2.60 2.24 8.80
N ILE A 441 -2.78 1.82 7.53
CA ILE A 441 -2.74 0.40 7.14
C ILE A 441 -1.37 -0.22 7.48
N LEU A 442 -0.29 0.53 7.20
CA LEU A 442 1.08 0.11 7.51
C LEU A 442 1.44 0.20 9.01
N SER A 443 0.55 0.72 9.86
CA SER A 443 0.84 1.02 11.27
C SER A 443 2.11 1.87 11.42
N ALA A 444 2.25 2.90 10.59
CA ALA A 444 3.42 3.76 10.49
C ALA A 444 3.07 5.23 10.73
N LYS A 445 4.05 6.02 11.19
CA LYS A 445 3.88 7.47 11.38
C LYS A 445 3.97 8.25 10.07
N GLU A 446 4.87 7.82 9.19
CA GLU A 446 5.19 8.50 7.95
C GLU A 446 5.71 7.48 6.93
N ALA A 447 5.36 7.67 5.66
CA ALA A 447 5.94 6.92 4.56
C ALA A 447 6.22 7.86 3.40
N VAL A 448 7.42 7.80 2.83
CA VAL A 448 7.90 8.71 1.78
C VAL A 448 8.64 7.90 0.73
N GLY A 449 8.39 8.16 -0.55
CA GLY A 449 9.02 7.40 -1.61
C GLY A 449 8.77 7.96 -3.00
N GLY A 450 9.39 7.30 -3.97
CA GLY A 450 9.18 7.50 -5.40
C GLY A 450 8.61 6.23 -6.02
N VAL A 451 7.47 6.31 -6.69
CA VAL A 451 6.83 5.20 -7.39
C VAL A 451 6.74 5.54 -8.87
N ARG A 452 7.43 4.77 -9.69
CA ARG A 452 7.48 4.95 -11.15
C ARG A 452 6.86 3.77 -11.84
N GLY A 453 6.15 4.01 -12.93
CA GLY A 453 5.45 2.95 -13.63
C GLY A 453 4.91 3.32 -14.99
N THR A 454 4.29 2.33 -15.63
CA THR A 454 3.47 2.50 -16.82
C THR A 454 2.05 2.09 -16.51
N ILE A 455 1.07 2.75 -17.13
CA ILE A 455 -0.33 2.44 -16.94
C ILE A 455 -1.10 2.56 -18.26
N LYS A 456 -2.03 1.65 -18.45
CA LYS A 456 -3.02 1.60 -19.51
C LYS A 456 -4.40 1.54 -18.86
N LEU A 457 -5.11 2.65 -18.91
CA LEU A 457 -6.44 2.82 -18.35
C LEU A 457 -7.46 2.62 -19.45
N GLY A 458 -8.17 1.50 -19.43
CA GLY A 458 -9.34 1.25 -20.26
C GLY A 458 -10.66 1.43 -19.49
N ARG A 459 -11.79 1.25 -20.18
CA ARG A 459 -13.13 1.33 -19.55
C ARG A 459 -13.39 0.30 -18.46
N THR A 460 -12.87 -0.92 -18.64
CA THR A 460 -13.14 -2.07 -17.76
C THR A 460 -11.89 -2.66 -17.13
N GLN A 461 -10.74 -2.45 -17.78
CA GLN A 461 -9.44 -2.99 -17.38
C GLN A 461 -8.45 -1.86 -17.16
N VAL A 462 -7.62 -2.03 -16.15
CA VAL A 462 -6.45 -1.21 -15.86
C VAL A 462 -5.25 -2.15 -15.85
N GLU A 463 -4.32 -1.94 -16.75
CA GLU A 463 -3.07 -2.70 -16.83
C GLU A 463 -1.89 -1.77 -16.56
N GLY A 464 -0.83 -2.29 -15.96
CA GLY A 464 0.35 -1.47 -15.72
C GLY A 464 1.54 -2.25 -15.21
N ALA A 465 2.64 -1.54 -15.02
CA ALA A 465 3.85 -2.08 -14.43
C ALA A 465 4.48 -1.05 -13.49
N LEU A 466 4.83 -1.47 -12.29
CA LEU A 466 5.72 -0.75 -11.38
C LEU A 466 7.16 -1.01 -11.82
N LEU A 467 7.96 0.03 -12.00
CA LEU A 467 9.35 -0.07 -12.44
C LEU A 467 10.30 -0.25 -11.24
N ALA A 468 11.42 -0.95 -11.46
CA ALA A 468 12.43 -1.24 -10.44
C ALA A 468 13.03 0.02 -9.78
N SER A 469 12.95 1.19 -10.40
CA SER A 469 13.36 2.45 -9.77
C SER A 469 12.43 2.92 -8.62
N SER A 470 11.40 2.14 -8.27
CA SER A 470 10.45 2.49 -7.22
C SER A 470 10.99 2.14 -5.84
N SER A 471 10.95 3.08 -4.91
CA SER A 471 11.38 2.90 -3.53
C SER A 471 10.48 3.64 -2.56
N VAL A 472 10.29 3.07 -1.37
CA VAL A 472 9.52 3.66 -0.28
C VAL A 472 10.27 3.47 1.03
N THR A 473 10.44 4.55 1.77
CA THR A 473 10.92 4.55 3.15
C THR A 473 9.74 4.80 4.09
N VAL A 474 9.51 3.87 5.00
CA VAL A 474 8.48 3.92 6.02
C VAL A 474 9.13 4.12 7.38
N LYS A 475 8.69 5.15 8.11
CA LYS A 475 9.26 5.53 9.41
C LYS A 475 8.31 5.19 10.54
N GLN A 476 8.89 4.73 11.64
CA GLN A 476 8.22 4.41 12.90
C GLN A 476 7.07 3.42 12.68
N VAL A 477 7.37 2.29 12.03
CA VAL A 477 6.43 1.19 11.87
C VAL A 477 6.32 0.46 13.20
N GLY A 478 5.12 0.20 13.70
CA GLY A 478 5.00 -0.60 14.91
C GLY A 478 3.58 -0.89 15.35
N LYS A 479 3.39 -2.08 15.91
CA LYS A 479 2.15 -2.51 16.56
C LYS A 479 2.47 -3.48 17.69
N GLY A 480 1.86 -3.29 18.87
CA GLY A 480 2.09 -4.11 20.05
C GLY A 480 3.55 -4.05 20.52
N VAL A 481 4.19 -5.21 20.64
CA VAL A 481 5.59 -5.34 21.11
C VAL A 481 6.64 -5.10 20.02
N THR A 482 6.23 -4.82 18.77
CA THR A 482 7.16 -4.66 17.65
C THR A 482 7.28 -3.19 17.24
N HIS A 483 8.52 -2.73 17.08
CA HIS A 483 8.82 -1.38 16.59
C HIS A 483 10.02 -1.39 15.64
N ILE A 484 9.84 -0.79 14.47
CA ILE A 484 10.83 -0.67 13.41
C ILE A 484 10.99 0.84 13.11
N PRO A 485 12.15 1.44 13.47
CA PRO A 485 12.37 2.88 13.32
C PRO A 485 12.32 3.36 11.87
N ASP A 486 13.01 2.63 10.97
CA ASP A 486 13.11 2.92 9.55
C ASP A 486 13.09 1.60 8.77
N LEU A 487 12.19 1.51 7.79
CA LEU A 487 12.04 0.39 6.87
C LEU A 487 12.11 0.95 5.44
N MET A 488 13.07 0.49 4.65
CA MET A 488 13.17 0.87 3.24
C MET A 488 12.85 -0.35 2.36
N LEU A 489 11.98 -0.14 1.39
CA LEU A 489 11.61 -1.10 0.35
C LEU A 489 12.04 -0.54 -1.00
N GLU A 490 12.83 -1.29 -1.74
CA GLU A 490 13.27 -0.93 -3.09
C GLU A 490 12.96 -2.08 -4.05
N LEU A 491 12.20 -1.80 -5.10
CA LEU A 491 11.77 -2.82 -6.04
C LEU A 491 12.98 -3.27 -6.89
N SER A 492 13.25 -4.58 -6.96
CA SER A 492 14.41 -5.10 -7.70
C SER A 492 14.10 -5.34 -9.17
N GLU A 493 12.87 -5.75 -9.48
CA GLU A 493 12.40 -6.06 -10.83
C GLU A 493 11.02 -5.44 -11.09
N PRO A 494 10.68 -5.06 -12.34
CA PRO A 494 9.37 -4.51 -12.62
C PRO A 494 8.23 -5.49 -12.27
N MET A 495 7.19 -4.99 -11.59
CA MET A 495 6.01 -5.76 -11.21
C MET A 495 4.82 -5.36 -12.08
N VAL A 496 4.29 -6.30 -12.86
CA VAL A 496 3.09 -6.09 -13.68
C VAL A 496 1.83 -6.29 -12.82
N PHE A 497 0.80 -5.50 -13.09
CA PHE A 497 -0.52 -5.62 -12.48
C PHE A 497 -1.64 -5.42 -13.51
N GLU A 498 -2.77 -6.08 -13.25
CA GLU A 498 -4.01 -5.96 -14.01
C GLU A 498 -5.20 -5.91 -13.06
N CYS A 499 -6.12 -4.98 -13.29
CA CYS A 499 -7.32 -4.77 -12.49
C CYS A 499 -8.56 -4.67 -13.38
N THR A 500 -9.59 -5.47 -13.08
CA THR A 500 -10.93 -5.33 -13.65
C THR A 500 -11.79 -4.44 -12.74
N VAL A 501 -12.09 -3.22 -13.18
CA VAL A 501 -12.69 -2.15 -12.37
C VAL A 501 -14.08 -2.54 -11.84
N LYS A 502 -14.98 -3.05 -12.69
CA LYS A 502 -16.35 -3.44 -12.28
C LYS A 502 -16.38 -4.62 -11.31
N ALA A 503 -15.45 -5.55 -11.44
CA ALA A 503 -15.38 -6.75 -10.61
C ALA A 503 -14.60 -6.52 -9.30
N LEU A 504 -13.99 -5.33 -9.13
CA LEU A 504 -13.04 -5.02 -8.06
C LEU A 504 -11.99 -6.14 -7.90
N HIS A 505 -11.54 -6.67 -9.03
CA HIS A 505 -10.58 -7.76 -9.08
C HIS A 505 -9.25 -7.24 -9.57
N CYS A 506 -8.22 -7.26 -8.72
CA CYS A 506 -6.86 -6.94 -9.12
C CYS A 506 -5.96 -8.16 -8.94
N SER A 507 -5.00 -8.31 -9.85
CA SER A 507 -3.91 -9.26 -9.69
C SER A 507 -2.60 -8.59 -10.07
N GLY A 508 -1.54 -8.91 -9.34
CA GLY A 508 -0.21 -8.40 -9.65
C GLY A 508 0.87 -9.33 -9.13
N GLY A 509 2.02 -9.28 -9.76
CA GLY A 509 3.19 -10.09 -9.41
C GLY A 509 3.72 -10.95 -10.56
N PRO A 510 4.84 -11.66 -10.33
CA PRO A 510 5.60 -11.67 -9.08
C PRO A 510 6.29 -10.33 -8.80
N MET A 511 6.62 -10.07 -7.53
CA MET A 511 7.32 -8.88 -7.08
C MET A 511 8.56 -9.29 -6.31
N THR A 512 9.73 -8.75 -6.66
CA THR A 512 10.96 -8.90 -5.89
C THR A 512 11.41 -7.53 -5.40
N ALA A 513 11.69 -7.41 -4.11
CA ALA A 513 12.12 -6.16 -3.50
C ALA A 513 13.21 -6.39 -2.45
N THR A 514 14.16 -5.48 -2.42
CA THR A 514 15.11 -5.35 -1.33
C THR A 514 14.42 -4.71 -0.13
N VAL A 515 14.60 -5.32 1.05
CA VAL A 515 14.10 -4.81 2.33
C VAL A 515 15.29 -4.44 3.20
N GLN A 516 15.36 -3.20 3.67
CA GLN A 516 16.38 -2.77 4.63
C GLN A 516 15.71 -2.37 5.94
N VAL A 517 16.04 -3.10 7.01
CA VAL A 517 15.58 -2.87 8.39
C VAL A 517 16.79 -2.95 9.31
N PRO A 518 17.60 -1.88 9.43
CA PRO A 518 18.88 -1.95 10.15
C PRO A 518 18.70 -2.41 11.61
N THR A 519 17.67 -1.90 12.26
CA THR A 519 17.31 -2.26 13.63
C THR A 519 15.80 -2.47 13.78
N LEU A 520 15.44 -3.44 14.61
CA LEU A 520 14.08 -3.87 14.88
C LEU A 520 14.00 -4.16 16.39
N ARG A 521 12.99 -3.63 17.08
CA ARG A 521 12.76 -3.92 18.50
C ARG A 521 11.57 -4.86 18.65
N ILE A 522 11.76 -5.93 19.42
CA ILE A 522 10.73 -6.90 19.79
C ILE A 522 10.72 -7.01 21.31
N GLY A 523 9.71 -6.42 21.96
CA GLY A 523 9.69 -6.21 23.40
C GLY A 523 10.88 -5.37 23.85
N ASP A 524 11.64 -5.88 24.82
CA ASP A 524 12.84 -5.21 25.34
C ASP A 524 14.12 -5.54 24.55
N ARG A 525 14.04 -6.40 23.54
CA ARG A 525 15.19 -6.85 22.75
C ARG A 525 15.32 -6.06 21.46
N THR A 526 16.57 -5.77 21.11
CA THR A 526 16.93 -5.17 19.81
C THR A 526 17.52 -6.26 18.91
N VAL A 527 17.08 -6.26 17.67
CA VAL A 527 17.54 -7.15 16.60
C VAL A 527 18.19 -6.29 15.54
N HIS A 528 19.44 -6.61 15.21
CA HIS A 528 20.17 -5.98 14.12
C HIS A 528 20.07 -6.87 12.89
N THR A 529 19.82 -6.26 11.74
CA THR A 529 19.79 -6.97 10.45
C THR A 529 20.61 -6.19 9.42
N THR A 530 20.98 -6.85 8.32
CA THR A 530 21.76 -6.21 7.25
C THR A 530 20.83 -5.75 6.12
N GLN A 531 20.45 -6.68 5.27
CA GLN A 531 19.54 -6.51 4.16
C GLN A 531 18.75 -7.81 4.01
N GLY A 532 17.51 -7.69 3.57
CA GLY A 532 16.68 -8.82 3.19
C GLY A 532 16.17 -8.70 1.76
N GLN A 533 15.67 -9.81 1.26
CA GLN A 533 14.98 -9.89 -0.02
C GLN A 533 13.56 -10.42 0.22
N LEU A 534 12.57 -9.62 -0.16
CA LEU A 534 11.16 -9.97 -0.20
C LEU A 534 10.79 -10.39 -1.61
N ARG A 535 10.17 -11.57 -1.74
CA ARG A 535 9.54 -12.05 -2.96
C ARG A 535 8.07 -12.28 -2.68
N LEU A 536 7.19 -11.68 -3.47
CA LEU A 536 5.76 -12.00 -3.50
C LEU A 536 5.48 -12.75 -4.80
N ASP A 537 4.87 -13.92 -4.72
CA ASP A 537 4.59 -14.73 -5.91
C ASP A 537 3.41 -14.16 -6.69
N LYS A 538 2.33 -13.82 -5.97
CA LYS A 538 1.18 -13.13 -6.53
C LYS A 538 0.39 -12.43 -5.43
N VAL A 539 -0.12 -11.25 -5.74
CA VAL A 539 -1.10 -10.52 -4.92
C VAL A 539 -2.41 -10.51 -5.70
N GLN A 540 -3.50 -10.96 -5.08
CA GLN A 540 -4.83 -10.94 -5.69
C GLN A 540 -5.83 -10.30 -4.74
N THR A 541 -6.77 -9.55 -5.30
CA THR A 541 -7.91 -8.99 -4.57
C THR A 541 -9.19 -9.25 -5.36
N LYS A 542 -10.31 -9.47 -4.64
CA LYS A 542 -11.66 -9.58 -5.20
C LYS A 542 -12.64 -8.97 -4.20
N GLY A 543 -13.03 -7.72 -4.44
CA GLY A 543 -13.77 -6.94 -3.43
C GLY A 543 -12.92 -6.73 -2.18
N ASN A 544 -13.39 -7.22 -1.02
CA ASN A 544 -12.65 -7.16 0.25
C ASN A 544 -11.82 -8.41 0.54
N GLU A 545 -11.95 -9.46 -0.28
CA GLU A 545 -11.13 -10.65 -0.18
C GLU A 545 -9.78 -10.37 -0.85
N TRP A 546 -8.71 -10.79 -0.19
CA TRP A 546 -7.36 -10.68 -0.73
C TRP A 546 -6.57 -11.92 -0.35
N GLU A 547 -5.56 -12.21 -1.15
CA GLU A 547 -4.62 -13.32 -0.93
C GLU A 547 -3.24 -12.92 -1.44
N THR A 548 -2.21 -13.28 -0.67
CA THR A 548 -0.81 -13.13 -1.05
C THR A 548 0.04 -14.26 -0.48
N HIS A 549 1.04 -14.65 -1.25
CA HIS A 549 2.07 -15.60 -0.85
C HIS A 549 3.44 -14.99 -1.13
N GLY A 550 4.40 -15.28 -0.26
CA GLY A 550 5.74 -14.78 -0.46
C GLY A 550 6.77 -15.36 0.49
N THR A 551 8.01 -14.94 0.26
CA THR A 551 9.16 -15.29 1.08
C THR A 551 9.94 -14.04 1.42
N LEU A 552 10.34 -13.90 2.68
CA LEU A 552 11.30 -12.90 3.14
C LEU A 552 12.56 -13.63 3.61
N SER A 553 13.70 -13.34 2.99
CA SER A 553 15.01 -13.79 3.46
C SER A 553 15.76 -12.60 4.05
N VAL A 554 16.39 -12.76 5.21
CA VAL A 554 17.15 -11.72 5.89
C VAL A 554 18.48 -12.29 6.35
N ASP A 555 19.56 -11.64 5.95
CA ASP A 555 20.91 -12.06 6.28
C ASP A 555 21.50 -11.30 7.48
N GLY A 556 22.42 -11.98 8.17
CA GLY A 556 23.22 -11.38 9.24
C GLY A 556 22.39 -10.96 10.46
N VAL A 557 21.27 -11.63 10.73
CA VAL A 557 20.41 -11.34 11.88
C VAL A 557 21.17 -11.63 13.17
N ARG A 558 21.24 -10.63 14.05
CA ARG A 558 21.86 -10.71 15.38
C ARG A 558 20.87 -10.24 16.43
N LEU A 559 20.69 -11.05 17.47
CA LEU A 559 19.89 -10.68 18.64
C LEU A 559 20.82 -10.09 19.71
N ASP A 560 20.52 -8.88 20.18
CA ASP A 560 21.19 -8.33 21.36
C ASP A 560 20.79 -9.14 22.59
N SER A 561 21.78 -9.76 23.24
CA SER A 561 21.61 -10.54 24.45
C SER A 561 22.78 -10.30 25.41
N PRO A 562 22.52 -10.02 26.71
CA PRO A 562 23.56 -9.62 27.65
C PRO A 562 24.53 -10.73 28.07
N SER A 563 24.20 -12.00 27.85
CA SER A 563 25.03 -13.15 28.29
C SER A 563 25.32 -14.15 27.17
N LEU A 564 24.28 -14.67 26.52
CA LEU A 564 24.38 -15.71 25.50
C LEU A 564 23.67 -15.26 24.22
N ALA A 565 24.41 -15.15 23.12
CA ALA A 565 23.90 -14.67 21.83
C ALA A 565 24.08 -15.71 20.73
N LEU A 566 23.09 -15.85 19.86
CA LEU A 566 23.20 -16.71 18.67
C LEU A 566 24.23 -16.10 17.72
N ALA A 567 25.06 -16.93 17.09
CA ALA A 567 25.92 -16.47 16.00
C ALA A 567 25.09 -15.82 14.87
N PRO A 568 25.67 -14.88 14.08
CA PRO A 568 24.95 -14.24 12.99
C PRO A 568 24.27 -15.26 12.08
N SER A 569 22.97 -15.09 11.88
CA SER A 569 22.11 -16.12 11.29
C SER A 569 21.35 -15.59 10.07
N MET A 570 20.99 -16.50 9.16
CA MET A 570 20.13 -16.23 8.01
C MET A 570 18.72 -16.69 8.34
N TRP A 571 17.75 -15.80 8.20
CA TRP A 571 16.35 -16.06 8.51
C TRP A 571 15.57 -16.12 7.20
N SER A 572 14.85 -17.22 6.98
CA SER A 572 13.96 -17.39 5.83
C SER A 572 12.53 -17.57 6.33
N LEU A 573 11.64 -16.65 5.96
CA LEU A 573 10.24 -16.62 6.33
C LEU A 573 9.39 -16.84 5.09
N GLY A 574 8.76 -18.00 4.95
CA GLY A 574 7.68 -18.21 3.98
C GLY A 574 6.35 -17.80 4.62
N PHE A 575 5.50 -17.08 3.90
CA PHE A 575 4.19 -16.68 4.43
C PHE A 575 3.10 -16.76 3.37
N ALA A 576 1.89 -17.05 3.85
CA ALA A 576 0.65 -16.93 3.12
C ALA A 576 -0.32 -16.11 3.98
N ALA A 577 -0.92 -15.09 3.40
CA ALA A 577 -1.87 -14.24 4.09
C ALA A 577 -3.07 -13.96 3.21
N ASP A 578 -4.25 -13.96 3.81
CA ASP A 578 -5.50 -13.69 3.15
C ASP A 578 -6.44 -12.89 4.05
N HIS A 579 -7.66 -12.63 3.61
CA HIS A 579 -8.67 -11.95 4.42
C HIS A 579 -9.09 -12.67 5.73
N VAL A 580 -8.72 -13.95 5.91
CA VAL A 580 -9.03 -14.77 7.08
C VAL A 580 -7.90 -14.73 8.12
N GLY A 581 -6.64 -14.73 7.69
CA GLY A 581 -5.49 -14.69 8.58
C GLY A 581 -4.13 -14.79 7.90
N VAL A 582 -3.09 -15.02 8.72
CA VAL A 582 -1.70 -15.20 8.28
C VAL A 582 -1.19 -16.56 8.73
N LYS A 583 -0.47 -17.24 7.83
CA LYS A 583 0.37 -18.38 8.13
C LYS A 583 1.81 -18.06 7.75
N ALA A 584 2.75 -18.42 8.61
CA ALA A 584 4.16 -18.15 8.40
C ALA A 584 5.02 -19.33 8.86
N ASP A 585 5.94 -19.76 8.02
CA ASP A 585 6.98 -20.75 8.31
C ASP A 585 8.34 -20.03 8.35
N LEU A 586 8.90 -19.90 9.55
CA LEU A 586 10.25 -19.38 9.80
C LEU A 586 11.25 -20.54 9.80
N ARG A 587 12.38 -20.35 9.13
CA ARG A 587 13.57 -21.20 9.20
C ARG A 587 14.77 -20.31 9.51
N VAL A 588 15.57 -20.73 10.48
CA VAL A 588 16.83 -20.07 10.83
C VAL A 588 17.98 -21.00 10.53
N ASP A 589 18.97 -20.47 9.81
CA ASP A 589 20.19 -21.12 9.41
C ASP A 589 21.40 -20.39 10.00
N LEU A 590 22.46 -21.14 10.31
CA LEU A 590 23.80 -20.63 10.60
C LEU A 590 24.71 -20.89 9.40
N PRO A 591 25.82 -20.13 9.25
CA PRO A 591 26.79 -20.34 8.16
C PRO A 591 27.32 -21.78 8.06
N VAL A 592 27.40 -22.48 9.19
CA VAL A 592 27.93 -23.85 9.29
C VAL A 592 26.85 -24.93 9.38
N ARG A 593 25.57 -24.57 9.59
CA ARG A 593 24.49 -25.52 9.83
C ARG A 593 23.13 -24.94 9.45
N THR A 594 22.40 -25.65 8.59
CA THR A 594 21.04 -25.28 8.20
C THR A 594 19.99 -25.87 9.15
N LYS A 595 18.81 -25.25 9.21
CA LYS A 595 17.63 -25.65 9.98
C LYS A 595 17.93 -25.81 11.46
N ILE A 596 18.62 -24.83 12.04
CA ILE A 596 18.89 -24.83 13.49
C ILE A 596 17.63 -24.54 14.31
N MET A 597 16.68 -23.81 13.70
CA MET A 597 15.36 -23.58 14.25
C MET A 597 14.35 -23.49 13.11
N THR A 598 13.17 -24.05 13.33
CA THR A 598 12.00 -23.87 12.46
C THR A 598 10.80 -23.51 13.31
N ALA A 599 9.95 -22.61 12.85
CA ALA A 599 8.73 -22.25 13.55
C ALA A 599 7.59 -22.04 12.57
N ARG A 600 6.41 -22.57 12.90
CA ARG A 600 5.15 -22.32 12.19
C ARG A 600 4.26 -21.43 13.06
N ILE A 601 3.81 -20.33 12.49
CA ILE A 601 2.94 -19.34 13.14
C ILE A 601 1.63 -19.30 12.36
N GLU A 602 0.50 -19.42 13.05
CA GLU A 602 -0.82 -19.22 12.46
C GLU A 602 -1.60 -18.16 13.28
N GLN A 603 -2.06 -17.12 12.60
CA GLN A 603 -2.80 -16.00 13.21
C GLN A 603 -4.08 -15.71 12.41
N PRO A 604 -5.26 -16.15 12.87
CA PRO A 604 -6.52 -15.69 12.29
C PRO A 604 -6.80 -14.22 12.68
N TYR A 605 -7.35 -13.42 11.77
CA TYR A 605 -7.68 -12.01 12.03
C TYR A 605 -9.00 -11.83 12.80
N ARG A 606 -9.98 -12.71 12.55
CA ARG A 606 -11.28 -12.73 13.25
C ARG A 606 -11.34 -13.73 14.40
N GLY A 607 -10.34 -14.62 14.49
CA GLY A 607 -10.24 -15.62 15.55
C GLY A 607 -9.69 -15.01 16.84
N LYS A 608 -10.04 -15.59 17.98
CA LYS A 608 -9.58 -15.12 19.30
C LYS A 608 -8.17 -15.59 19.68
N GLN A 609 -7.57 -16.51 18.94
CA GLN A 609 -6.32 -17.17 19.35
C GLN A 609 -5.39 -17.45 18.16
N GLY A 610 -4.11 -17.11 18.30
CA GLY A 610 -3.02 -17.50 17.40
C GLY A 610 -2.18 -18.63 18.01
N THR A 611 -1.42 -19.33 17.17
CA THR A 611 -0.60 -20.49 17.57
C THR A 611 0.81 -20.44 16.98
N LEU A 612 1.76 -21.01 17.72
CA LEU A 612 3.16 -21.19 17.33
C LEU A 612 3.55 -22.64 17.62
N HIS A 613 4.14 -23.30 16.64
CA HIS A 613 4.85 -24.56 16.81
C HIS A 613 6.30 -24.39 16.36
N GLY A 614 7.25 -24.45 17.29
CA GLY A 614 8.68 -24.28 17.08
C GLY A 614 9.47 -25.56 17.34
N ILE A 615 10.54 -25.76 16.58
CA ILE A 615 11.51 -26.84 16.78
C ILE A 615 12.91 -26.20 16.76
N VAL A 616 13.73 -26.53 17.75
CA VAL A 616 15.14 -26.16 17.85
C VAL A 616 15.97 -27.44 17.75
N GLY A 617 16.91 -27.50 16.80
CA GLY A 617 17.62 -28.73 16.44
C GLY A 617 16.82 -29.65 15.50
N PRO A 618 17.11 -30.96 15.44
CA PRO A 618 18.04 -31.69 16.29
C PRO A 618 19.50 -31.27 16.05
N PHE A 619 20.21 -31.00 17.12
CA PHE A 619 21.65 -30.82 17.09
C PHE A 619 22.32 -32.16 17.39
N THR A 620 23.21 -32.60 16.50
CA THR A 620 24.18 -33.65 16.81
C THR A 620 25.51 -32.96 17.03
N PHE A 621 26.02 -33.01 18.26
CA PHE A 621 27.30 -32.42 18.60
C PHE A 621 28.44 -33.36 18.21
N ASN A 622 29.57 -32.80 17.81
CA ASN A 622 30.79 -33.57 17.56
C ASN A 622 32.04 -32.71 17.83
N SER A 623 33.16 -33.37 18.11
CA SER A 623 34.40 -32.71 18.53
C SER A 623 35.11 -31.92 17.43
N ALA A 624 34.72 -32.09 16.17
CA ALA A 624 35.29 -31.36 15.03
C ALA A 624 34.59 -30.01 14.87
N ASP A 625 33.43 -30.00 14.21
CA ASP A 625 32.74 -28.78 13.76
C ASP A 625 31.36 -28.60 14.40
N GLY A 626 30.82 -29.63 15.04
CA GLY A 626 29.49 -29.63 15.64
C GLY A 626 29.45 -29.15 17.08
N ARG A 627 30.31 -28.22 17.50
CA ARG A 627 30.36 -27.78 18.92
C ARG A 627 29.30 -26.72 19.26
N LEU A 628 28.89 -26.64 20.52
CA LEU A 628 27.93 -25.61 20.98
C LEU A 628 28.51 -24.20 20.82
N SER A 629 29.82 -24.03 21.01
CA SER A 629 30.54 -22.77 20.77
C SER A 629 30.49 -22.25 19.33
N LYS A 630 30.10 -23.08 18.36
CA LYS A 630 29.85 -22.67 16.97
C LYS A 630 28.43 -22.16 16.74
N ILE A 631 27.50 -22.47 17.65
CA ILE A 631 26.09 -22.07 17.59
C ILE A 631 25.87 -20.83 18.46
N LEU A 632 26.43 -20.83 19.67
CA LEU A 632 26.26 -19.78 20.67
C LEU A 632 27.58 -19.06 20.93
N THR A 633 27.49 -17.73 20.99
CA THR A 633 28.56 -16.81 21.38
C THR A 633 28.30 -16.34 22.82
N GLY A 634 29.37 -16.00 23.54
CA GLY A 634 29.28 -15.56 24.95
C GLY A 634 29.31 -16.68 26.00
N LEU A 635 29.58 -17.93 25.58
CA LEU A 635 29.85 -19.01 26.55
C LEU A 635 31.07 -18.66 27.43
N PRO A 636 31.07 -19.03 28.72
CA PRO A 636 32.24 -18.85 29.57
C PRO A 636 33.48 -19.50 28.95
N PRO A 637 34.68 -18.92 29.16
CA PRO A 637 35.94 -19.54 28.73
C PRO A 637 36.01 -20.98 29.24
N SER A 638 36.51 -21.90 28.41
CA SER A 638 36.60 -23.33 28.75
C SER A 638 35.25 -24.02 29.01
N THR A 639 34.18 -23.63 28.31
CA THR A 639 32.89 -24.34 28.31
C THR A 639 32.49 -24.74 26.89
N ASP A 640 32.20 -26.01 26.65
CA ASP A 640 31.64 -26.45 25.37
C ASP A 640 30.90 -27.79 25.48
N VAL A 641 29.98 -28.02 24.54
CA VAL A 641 29.34 -29.33 24.31
C VAL A 641 29.88 -29.86 22.99
N ILE A 642 30.42 -31.08 23.06
CA ILE A 642 31.23 -31.66 21.99
C ILE A 642 30.71 -33.01 21.48
N ASP A 643 29.72 -33.60 22.13
CA ASP A 643 29.12 -34.87 21.70
C ASP A 643 27.67 -34.99 22.21
N GLY A 644 26.91 -35.91 21.61
CA GLY A 644 25.52 -36.20 21.93
C GLY A 644 24.50 -35.43 21.09
N THR A 645 23.22 -35.55 21.42
CA THR A 645 22.14 -34.87 20.69
C THR A 645 21.24 -34.03 21.58
N PHE A 646 20.76 -32.91 21.04
CA PHE A 646 19.78 -32.04 21.67
C PHE A 646 18.66 -31.69 20.71
N ARG A 647 17.40 -31.72 21.17
CA ARG A 647 16.23 -31.23 20.44
C ARG A 647 15.30 -30.52 21.40
N GLY A 648 14.75 -29.38 20.98
CA GLY A 648 13.66 -28.70 21.67
C GLY A 648 12.43 -28.58 20.77
N THR A 649 11.24 -28.73 21.32
CA THR A 649 9.98 -28.36 20.67
C THR A 649 9.22 -27.41 21.58
N VAL A 650 8.58 -26.39 21.01
CA VAL A 650 7.87 -25.34 21.74
C VAL A 650 6.52 -25.13 21.07
N ASP A 651 5.46 -25.26 21.84
CA ASP A 651 4.09 -24.97 21.42
C ASP A 651 3.57 -23.80 22.26
N ALA A 652 3.08 -22.75 21.60
CA ALA A 652 2.50 -21.61 22.28
C ALA A 652 1.22 -21.16 21.61
N SER A 653 0.33 -20.58 22.40
CA SER A 653 -0.90 -19.95 21.94
C SER A 653 -1.14 -18.65 22.69
N TRP A 654 -1.74 -17.70 22.01
CA TRP A 654 -2.01 -16.37 22.56
C TRP A 654 -3.35 -15.85 22.09
N SER A 655 -3.95 -14.95 22.87
CA SER A 655 -5.13 -14.18 22.48
C SER A 655 -4.77 -12.73 22.12
N GLY A 656 -5.59 -12.10 21.30
CA GLY A 656 -5.29 -10.78 20.72
C GLY A 656 -4.32 -10.85 19.53
N GLY A 657 -3.94 -9.69 18.98
CA GLY A 657 -3.04 -9.60 17.82
C GLY A 657 -3.61 -8.82 16.63
N LEU A 658 -3.05 -9.06 15.43
CA LEU A 658 -3.46 -8.40 14.19
C LEU A 658 -4.97 -8.63 13.93
N GLY A 659 -5.79 -7.56 14.00
CA GLY A 659 -7.23 -7.60 13.67
C GLY A 659 -8.21 -7.54 14.86
N GLY A 660 -7.74 -7.65 16.11
CA GLY A 660 -8.59 -7.59 17.32
C GLY A 660 -8.86 -6.17 17.87
N SER A 661 -9.88 -6.03 18.73
CA SER A 661 -10.26 -4.76 19.38
C SER A 661 -9.31 -4.33 20.51
N SER A 662 -8.53 -5.26 21.08
CA SER A 662 -7.44 -4.99 22.02
C SER A 662 -6.10 -5.26 21.33
N ASN A 663 -5.23 -4.25 21.31
CA ASN A 663 -3.92 -4.31 20.63
C ASN A 663 -2.84 -5.09 21.42
N GLU A 664 -3.16 -5.66 22.58
CA GLU A 664 -2.22 -6.43 23.39
C GLU A 664 -2.32 -7.92 23.08
N MET A 665 -1.17 -8.53 22.80
CA MET A 665 -1.00 -9.97 22.62
C MET A 665 -0.71 -10.60 23.98
N THR A 666 -1.56 -11.50 24.44
CA THR A 666 -1.40 -12.19 25.72
C THR A 666 -1.23 -13.69 25.48
N ILE A 667 -0.09 -14.24 25.92
CA ILE A 667 0.15 -15.70 25.84
C ILE A 667 -0.85 -16.39 26.78
N THR A 668 -1.65 -17.30 26.23
CA THR A 668 -2.71 -18.03 26.96
C THR A 668 -2.25 -19.41 27.40
N ALA A 669 -1.37 -20.05 26.64
CA ALA A 669 -0.74 -21.31 27.01
C ALA A 669 0.58 -21.46 26.29
N ALA A 670 1.58 -22.03 26.95
CA ALA A 670 2.83 -22.45 26.34
C ALA A 670 3.31 -23.76 26.95
N ALA A 671 3.87 -24.63 26.13
CA ALA A 671 4.49 -25.89 26.52
C ALA A 671 5.78 -26.07 25.72
N ALA A 672 6.77 -26.73 26.32
CA ALA A 672 8.01 -27.05 25.66
C ALA A 672 8.51 -28.43 26.10
N GLU A 673 9.04 -29.19 25.16
CA GLU A 673 9.77 -30.43 25.42
C GLU A 673 11.23 -30.22 25.01
N PHE A 674 12.17 -30.59 25.87
CA PHE A 674 13.58 -30.63 25.51
C PHE A 674 14.15 -32.00 25.81
N VAL A 675 14.80 -32.58 24.80
CA VAL A 675 15.39 -33.91 24.84
C VAL A 675 16.89 -33.78 24.64
N SER A 676 17.63 -34.30 25.61
CA SER A 676 19.07 -34.45 25.61
C SER A 676 19.41 -35.93 25.64
N GLN A 677 20.26 -36.40 24.74
CA GLN A 677 20.76 -37.78 24.74
C GLN A 677 22.28 -37.78 24.64
N ASN A 678 22.92 -38.44 25.60
CA ASN A 678 24.36 -38.63 25.67
C ASN A 678 25.20 -37.35 25.51
N LEU A 679 24.68 -36.19 25.97
CA LEU A 679 25.42 -34.94 25.89
C LEU A 679 26.72 -35.04 26.67
N SER A 680 27.82 -34.69 26.01
CA SER A 680 29.14 -34.69 26.63
C SER A 680 29.85 -33.38 26.33
N GLY A 681 30.60 -32.89 27.31
CA GLY A 681 31.18 -31.56 27.28
C GLY A 681 32.15 -31.35 28.41
N TYR A 682 32.62 -30.12 28.49
CA TYR A 682 33.49 -29.67 29.57
C TYR A 682 33.04 -28.29 30.05
N TYR A 683 33.22 -28.05 31.34
CA TYR A 683 32.98 -26.76 31.98
C TYR A 683 34.16 -26.45 32.89
N SER A 684 34.88 -25.38 32.58
CA SER A 684 36.18 -25.06 33.17
C SER A 684 37.12 -26.26 33.04
N ASP A 685 37.16 -27.05 34.10
CA ASP A 685 38.10 -28.09 34.38
C ASP A 685 37.40 -29.46 34.53
N TYR A 686 36.08 -29.45 34.57
CA TYR A 686 35.24 -30.63 34.75
C TYR A 686 34.84 -31.20 33.41
N VAL A 687 34.96 -32.51 33.25
CA VAL A 687 34.51 -33.22 32.03
C VAL A 687 33.28 -34.04 32.38
N MET A 688 32.18 -33.80 31.67
CA MET A 688 30.93 -34.54 31.81
C MET A 688 30.69 -35.39 30.58
N LYS A 689 30.27 -36.65 30.77
CA LYS A 689 29.94 -37.56 29.68
C LYS A 689 28.58 -38.19 29.86
N GLY A 690 27.85 -38.30 28.76
CA GLY A 690 26.65 -39.11 28.65
C GLY A 690 25.42 -38.53 29.37
N LEU A 691 25.29 -37.20 29.47
CA LEU A 691 24.11 -36.58 30.07
C LEU A 691 22.86 -36.83 29.23
N SER A 692 21.85 -37.47 29.82
CA SER A 692 20.57 -37.74 29.18
C SER A 692 19.43 -37.30 30.08
N THR A 693 18.49 -36.55 29.52
CA THR A 693 17.27 -36.08 30.20
C THR A 693 16.22 -35.66 29.18
N THR A 694 14.95 -35.84 29.54
CA THR A 694 13.80 -35.29 28.80
C THR A 694 12.97 -34.44 29.75
N MET A 695 12.88 -33.15 29.46
CA MET A 695 12.10 -32.20 30.25
C MET A 695 10.86 -31.74 29.52
N HIS A 696 9.72 -31.76 30.22
CA HIS A 696 8.45 -31.19 29.76
C HIS A 696 8.08 -30.01 30.66
N VAL A 697 8.05 -28.82 30.08
CA VAL A 697 7.79 -27.56 30.78
C VAL A 697 6.50 -26.97 30.25
N GLN A 698 5.64 -26.48 31.13
CA GLN A 698 4.41 -25.79 30.77
C GLN A 698 4.31 -24.48 31.54
N MET A 699 3.61 -23.53 30.94
CA MET A 699 3.22 -22.28 31.56
C MET A 699 2.37 -22.54 32.83
N ASP A 700 2.76 -21.91 33.93
CA ASP A 700 2.08 -21.96 35.23
C ASP A 700 1.68 -20.53 35.62
N GLY A 701 0.66 -20.00 34.95
CA GLY A 701 0.28 -18.58 35.02
C GLY A 701 1.08 -17.67 34.06
N PRO A 702 0.75 -16.36 34.01
CA PRO A 702 1.25 -15.42 32.99
C PRO A 702 2.75 -15.13 33.04
N GLN A 703 3.42 -15.40 34.16
CA GLN A 703 4.82 -15.02 34.38
C GLN A 703 5.69 -16.16 34.93
N SER A 704 5.23 -17.40 34.81
CA SER A 704 5.96 -18.56 35.33
C SER A 704 5.80 -19.77 34.43
N VAL A 705 6.80 -20.64 34.49
CA VAL A 705 6.82 -21.95 33.87
C VAL A 705 7.26 -22.98 34.90
N ALA A 706 6.66 -24.17 34.82
CA ALA A 706 6.96 -25.28 35.70
C ALA A 706 7.06 -26.57 34.89
N MET A 707 7.87 -27.50 35.37
CA MET A 707 7.85 -28.86 34.84
C MET A 707 6.55 -29.57 35.23
N VAL A 708 5.90 -30.22 34.25
CA VAL A 708 4.63 -30.96 34.44
C VAL A 708 4.84 -32.16 35.37
N GLN A 709 6.00 -32.80 35.29
CA GLN A 709 6.41 -33.92 36.13
C GLN A 709 7.95 -33.92 36.32
N PRO A 710 8.48 -34.51 37.40
CA PRO A 710 9.92 -34.69 37.58
C PRO A 710 10.55 -35.45 36.40
N ALA A 711 11.70 -34.98 35.94
CA ALA A 711 12.48 -35.57 34.85
C ALA A 711 13.64 -36.41 35.39
N SER A 712 13.96 -37.53 34.75
CA SER A 712 15.15 -38.32 35.09
C SER A 712 16.40 -37.69 34.52
N LEU A 713 17.40 -37.44 35.36
CA LEU A 713 18.75 -37.04 34.99
C LEU A 713 19.68 -38.24 35.10
N LEU A 714 20.29 -38.63 33.98
CA LEU A 714 21.31 -39.67 33.93
C LEU A 714 22.62 -39.07 33.42
N VAL A 715 23.73 -39.34 34.10
CA VAL A 715 25.07 -38.94 33.65
C VAL A 715 26.01 -40.14 33.79
N THR A 716 26.67 -40.53 32.71
CA THR A 716 27.56 -41.70 32.70
C THR A 716 28.79 -41.48 33.57
N SER A 717 29.45 -40.33 33.42
CA SER A 717 30.61 -39.99 34.26
C SER A 717 30.84 -38.48 34.35
N ILE A 718 31.27 -38.02 35.51
CA ILE A 718 31.81 -36.68 35.76
C ILE A 718 33.25 -36.86 36.27
N ARG A 719 34.21 -36.21 35.61
CA ARG A 719 35.61 -36.19 36.04
C ARG A 719 35.95 -34.83 36.62
N SER A 720 36.31 -34.83 37.90
CA SER A 720 36.72 -33.65 38.67
C SER A 720 38.10 -33.80 39.33
N GLY A 721 38.82 -34.89 39.02
CA GLY A 721 39.98 -35.40 39.75
C GLY A 721 39.66 -36.67 40.56
N VAL A 722 38.37 -36.89 40.87
CA VAL A 722 37.81 -38.19 41.27
C VAL A 722 36.76 -38.57 40.24
N ASP A 723 36.78 -39.84 39.80
CA ASP A 723 35.77 -40.35 38.87
C ASP A 723 34.44 -40.60 39.61
N ILE A 724 33.42 -39.86 39.21
CA ILE A 724 32.02 -40.06 39.62
C ILE A 724 31.30 -40.71 38.45
N SER A 725 30.69 -41.87 38.64
CA SER A 725 30.01 -42.62 37.57
C SER A 725 28.56 -42.95 37.92
N ASN A 726 27.77 -43.30 36.91
CA ASN A 726 26.38 -43.76 37.06
C ASN A 726 25.51 -42.82 37.92
N LEU A 727 25.62 -41.52 37.68
CA LEU A 727 24.81 -40.54 38.39
C LEU A 727 23.36 -40.65 37.89
N GLY A 728 22.44 -40.83 38.83
CA GLY A 728 21.00 -40.81 38.60
C GLY A 728 20.30 -39.91 39.61
N ALA A 729 19.34 -39.11 39.15
CA ALA A 729 18.46 -38.33 40.01
C ALA A 729 17.14 -38.03 39.29
N PHE A 730 16.12 -37.64 40.04
CA PHE A 730 14.95 -36.94 39.49
C PHE A 730 15.06 -35.46 39.80
N TYR A 731 14.70 -34.60 38.86
CA TYR A 731 14.68 -33.16 39.10
C TYR A 731 13.41 -32.51 38.60
N GLN A 732 13.01 -31.42 39.25
CA GLN A 732 11.89 -30.58 38.86
C GLN A 732 12.31 -29.11 38.88
N ILE A 733 11.88 -28.36 37.87
CA ILE A 733 12.22 -26.95 37.71
C ILE A 733 10.95 -26.13 37.81
N HIS A 734 11.04 -25.04 38.59
CA HIS A 734 10.05 -23.97 38.62
C HIS A 734 10.75 -22.64 38.38
N TRP A 735 10.26 -21.85 37.43
CA TRP A 735 10.89 -20.59 37.06
C TRP A 735 9.86 -19.48 36.88
N ARG A 736 10.05 -18.39 37.61
CA ARG A 736 9.32 -17.14 37.42
C ARG A 736 10.19 -16.23 36.56
N PHE A 737 9.63 -15.64 35.51
CA PHE A 737 10.41 -14.84 34.56
C PHE A 737 11.00 -13.55 35.15
N LEU A 738 10.53 -13.12 36.33
CA LEU A 738 11.11 -12.01 37.10
C LEU A 738 12.39 -12.39 37.83
N ASP A 739 12.63 -13.68 38.04
CA ASP A 739 13.82 -14.20 38.73
C ASP A 739 14.89 -14.56 37.69
N GLU A 740 16.15 -14.18 37.95
CA GLU A 740 17.27 -14.43 37.03
C GLU A 740 17.57 -15.93 36.84
N LEU A 741 17.33 -16.74 37.86
CA LEU A 741 17.63 -18.18 37.88
C LEU A 741 16.42 -18.98 38.37
N PRO A 742 16.22 -20.21 37.87
CA PRO A 742 15.15 -21.09 38.30
C PRO A 742 15.42 -21.72 39.67
N ILE A 743 14.34 -22.17 40.32
CA ILE A 743 14.40 -23.06 41.48
C ILE A 743 14.42 -24.51 40.98
N ILE A 744 15.35 -25.31 41.49
CA ILE A 744 15.54 -26.71 41.08
C ILE A 744 15.35 -27.61 42.30
N GLU A 745 14.36 -28.50 42.27
CA GLU A 745 14.23 -29.58 43.26
C GLU A 745 14.88 -30.84 42.71
N ILE A 746 15.76 -31.47 43.49
CA ILE A 746 16.42 -32.74 43.16
C ILE A 746 15.95 -33.80 44.15
N LYS A 747 15.64 -35.01 43.67
CA LYS A 747 15.19 -36.17 44.46
C LYS A 747 15.93 -37.43 44.04
N ASP A 748 16.07 -38.36 44.98
CA ASP A 748 16.67 -39.69 44.76
C ASP A 748 18.04 -39.63 44.08
N PHE A 749 18.89 -38.71 44.52
CA PHE A 749 20.25 -38.59 43.99
C PHE A 749 21.06 -39.84 44.37
N GLN A 750 21.71 -40.44 43.38
CA GLN A 750 22.69 -41.50 43.57
C GLN A 750 23.84 -41.39 42.58
N CYS A 751 25.04 -41.82 42.98
CA CYS A 751 26.17 -42.03 42.09
C CYS A 751 27.16 -43.03 42.66
N ASP A 752 28.01 -43.59 41.82
CA ASP A 752 29.11 -44.47 42.21
C ASP A 752 30.41 -43.67 42.30
N VAL A 753 31.09 -43.74 43.44
CA VAL A 753 32.31 -42.98 43.75
C VAL A 753 33.22 -43.85 44.62
N LEU A 754 34.53 -43.87 44.31
CA LEU A 754 35.56 -44.53 45.12
C LEU A 754 35.22 -45.99 45.52
N GLY A 755 34.61 -46.73 44.59
CA GLY A 755 34.27 -48.16 44.77
C GLY A 755 32.94 -48.44 45.49
N GLY A 756 32.28 -47.41 46.01
CA GLY A 756 30.97 -47.52 46.65
C GLY A 756 29.92 -46.61 46.01
N LYS A 757 28.83 -46.35 46.73
CA LYS A 757 27.69 -45.56 46.29
C LYS A 757 27.42 -44.40 47.26
N VAL A 758 27.13 -43.24 46.70
CA VAL A 758 26.68 -42.04 47.44
C VAL A 758 25.21 -41.82 47.11
N THR A 759 24.39 -41.54 48.12
CA THR A 759 22.95 -41.28 47.97
C THR A 759 22.51 -40.05 48.75
N ALA A 760 21.53 -39.29 48.26
CA ALA A 760 20.87 -38.23 49.04
C ALA A 760 19.35 -38.23 48.77
N PRO A 761 18.53 -37.97 49.81
CA PRO A 761 17.06 -37.99 49.67
C PRO A 761 16.54 -36.89 48.75
N GLY A 762 17.23 -35.76 48.71
CA GLY A 762 16.92 -34.64 47.83
C GLY A 762 17.47 -33.31 48.34
N LEU A 763 17.33 -32.27 47.53
CA LEU A 763 17.75 -30.91 47.83
C LEU A 763 16.92 -29.93 46.99
N MET A 764 16.43 -28.87 47.63
CA MET A 764 15.87 -27.70 46.94
C MET A 764 16.97 -26.68 46.74
N VAL A 765 17.28 -26.40 45.48
CA VAL A 765 18.35 -25.49 45.06
C VAL A 765 17.72 -24.19 44.58
N GLU A 766 17.91 -23.13 45.36
CA GLU A 766 17.59 -21.75 44.97
C GLU A 766 18.90 -20.97 44.87
N LEU A 767 19.53 -20.98 43.69
CA LEU A 767 20.85 -20.38 43.45
C LEU A 767 20.89 -18.87 43.79
N SER A 768 19.76 -18.20 43.69
CA SER A 768 19.62 -16.78 44.02
C SER A 768 19.58 -16.51 45.54
N LYS A 769 19.36 -17.54 46.37
CA LYS A 769 19.24 -17.45 47.82
C LYS A 769 20.00 -18.58 48.54
N PRO A 770 21.34 -18.63 48.43
CA PRO A 770 22.13 -19.48 49.33
C PRO A 770 21.97 -19.00 50.79
N PRO A 771 22.14 -19.88 51.79
CA PRO A 771 22.63 -21.25 51.67
C PRO A 771 21.52 -22.31 51.53
N PHE A 772 21.88 -23.46 50.99
CA PHE A 772 21.03 -24.66 50.95
C PHE A 772 21.83 -25.90 51.36
N SER A 773 21.20 -26.91 51.97
CA SER A 773 21.90 -28.05 52.57
C SER A 773 21.22 -29.40 52.32
N THR A 774 22.03 -30.46 52.22
CA THR A 774 21.56 -31.85 52.13
C THR A 774 22.57 -32.79 52.78
N THR A 775 22.11 -33.96 53.22
CA THR A 775 22.99 -34.98 53.81
C THR A 775 23.19 -36.11 52.83
N PHE A 776 24.45 -36.33 52.44
CA PHE A 776 24.84 -37.46 51.62
C PHE A 776 25.15 -38.67 52.50
N SER A 777 24.54 -39.80 52.19
CA SER A 777 24.87 -41.09 52.79
C SER A 777 25.87 -41.83 51.90
N LEU A 778 26.97 -42.26 52.50
CA LEU A 778 28.04 -43.01 51.86
C LEU A 778 27.85 -44.49 52.18
N HIS A 779 27.87 -45.33 51.15
CA HIS A 779 27.68 -46.76 51.27
C HIS A 779 28.79 -47.51 50.57
N ASN A 780 29.43 -48.41 51.30
CA ASN A 780 30.43 -49.35 50.81
C ASN A 780 31.62 -48.70 50.08
N LEU A 781 32.10 -47.54 50.54
CA LEU A 781 33.29 -46.92 49.93
C LEU A 781 34.54 -47.78 50.21
N ASP A 782 35.41 -47.93 49.22
CA ASP A 782 36.62 -48.74 49.33
C ASP A 782 37.79 -47.90 49.87
N LEU A 783 38.25 -48.21 51.09
CA LEU A 783 39.37 -47.50 51.72
C LEU A 783 40.65 -47.55 50.86
N ALA A 784 40.90 -48.66 50.15
CA ALA A 784 42.06 -48.78 49.28
C ALA A 784 42.01 -47.76 48.14
N ARG A 785 40.82 -47.54 47.57
CA ARG A 785 40.62 -46.54 46.51
C ARG A 785 40.73 -45.13 47.04
N ILE A 786 40.19 -44.84 48.23
CA ILE A 786 40.33 -43.52 48.86
C ILE A 786 41.80 -43.16 49.05
N LEU A 787 42.59 -44.06 49.64
CA LEU A 787 44.03 -43.84 49.87
C LEU A 787 44.84 -43.74 48.58
N SER A 788 44.38 -44.35 47.49
CA SER A 788 45.04 -44.25 46.18
C SER A 788 44.94 -42.87 45.53
N VAL A 789 43.95 -42.05 45.90
CA VAL A 789 43.75 -40.71 45.34
C VAL A 789 44.86 -39.75 45.79
N GLU A 790 45.28 -39.81 47.05
CA GLU A 790 46.27 -38.87 47.61
C GLU A 790 47.72 -39.22 47.20
N GLN A 791 47.95 -40.43 46.67
CA GLN A 791 49.27 -40.96 46.30
C GLN A 791 50.34 -40.80 47.41
N GLN A 792 49.93 -40.82 48.69
CA GLN A 792 50.84 -40.86 49.84
C GLN A 792 51.73 -42.10 49.74
N ARG A 793 53.00 -41.89 49.36
CA ARG A 793 53.96 -42.99 49.17
C ARG A 793 54.15 -43.74 50.50
N GLY A 794 53.83 -45.03 50.48
CA GLY A 794 54.02 -45.92 51.63
C GLY A 794 52.77 -46.24 52.45
N LEU A 795 51.63 -45.55 52.27
CA LEU A 795 50.39 -45.84 52.99
C LEU A 795 49.42 -46.67 52.15
N GLN A 796 49.00 -47.83 52.66
CA GLN A 796 48.00 -48.71 52.07
C GLN A 796 46.97 -49.10 53.13
N GLY A 797 45.73 -49.33 52.70
CA GLY A 797 44.66 -49.71 53.58
C GLY A 797 43.62 -50.57 52.89
N THR A 798 43.01 -51.49 53.63
CA THR A 798 41.83 -52.24 53.20
C THR A 798 40.68 -51.98 54.15
N GLY A 799 39.45 -52.00 53.64
CA GLY A 799 38.25 -51.81 54.45
C GLY A 799 37.11 -51.19 53.64
N ILE A 800 35.89 -51.37 54.13
CA ILE A 800 34.68 -50.82 53.52
C ILE A 800 34.09 -49.78 54.45
N LEU A 801 33.87 -48.56 53.97
CA LEU A 801 33.44 -47.42 54.78
C LEU A 801 31.98 -47.02 54.47
N ASN A 802 31.23 -46.71 55.53
CA ASN A 802 29.91 -46.09 55.45
C ASN A 802 29.89 -44.79 56.24
N GLY A 803 29.00 -43.86 55.92
CA GLY A 803 28.97 -42.61 56.65
C GLY A 803 27.88 -41.66 56.20
N THR A 804 27.84 -40.50 56.84
CA THR A 804 26.95 -39.38 56.49
C THR A 804 27.75 -38.09 56.43
N VAL A 805 27.56 -37.33 55.35
CA VAL A 805 28.24 -36.07 55.08
C VAL A 805 27.18 -34.99 54.84
N PRO A 806 26.84 -34.19 55.87
CA PRO A 806 25.96 -33.04 55.71
C PRO A 806 26.72 -31.93 54.99
N MET A 807 26.27 -31.59 53.78
CA MET A 807 26.86 -30.58 52.93
C MET A 807 25.98 -29.32 52.92
N THR A 808 26.60 -28.16 53.11
CA THR A 808 25.97 -26.85 52.96
C THR A 808 26.65 -26.11 51.81
N PHE A 809 25.84 -25.62 50.88
CA PHE A 809 26.27 -24.84 49.73
C PHE A 809 25.97 -23.37 50.01
N THR A 810 26.99 -22.52 49.91
CA THR A 810 26.90 -21.07 50.15
C THR A 810 27.25 -20.31 48.88
N SER A 811 27.19 -18.97 48.90
CA SER A 811 27.58 -18.15 47.75
C SER A 811 29.09 -18.21 47.47
N THR A 812 29.90 -18.57 48.46
CA THR A 812 31.36 -18.58 48.45
C THR A 812 31.95 -19.97 48.23
N GLY A 813 31.20 -21.04 48.53
CA GLY A 813 31.68 -22.40 48.33
C GLY A 813 30.79 -23.48 48.94
N VAL A 814 31.43 -24.58 49.31
CA VAL A 814 30.78 -25.74 49.95
C VAL A 814 31.43 -25.95 51.31
N SER A 815 30.63 -26.29 52.32
CA SER A 815 31.12 -26.67 53.65
C SER A 815 30.49 -27.97 54.14
N VAL A 816 31.23 -28.67 54.99
CA VAL A 816 30.77 -29.86 55.72
C VAL A 816 31.08 -29.64 57.18
N ASN A 817 30.04 -29.72 58.01
CA ASN A 817 30.18 -29.67 59.47
C ASN A 817 29.68 -31.00 60.03
N ASP A 818 30.49 -31.66 60.86
CA ASP A 818 30.11 -32.90 61.55
C ASP A 818 29.81 -34.11 60.62
N GLY A 819 30.55 -34.24 59.52
CA GLY A 819 30.55 -35.48 58.75
C GLY A 819 31.16 -36.64 59.54
N GLN A 820 30.67 -37.85 59.33
CA GLN A 820 31.13 -39.05 60.03
C GLN A 820 31.24 -40.21 59.05
N VAL A 821 32.38 -40.89 59.03
CA VAL A 821 32.65 -42.06 58.20
C VAL A 821 33.25 -43.15 59.08
N GLU A 822 32.78 -44.39 58.95
CA GLU A 822 33.21 -45.52 59.77
C GLU A 822 33.39 -46.78 58.93
N ALA A 823 34.43 -47.56 59.25
CA ALA A 823 34.65 -48.86 58.63
C ALA A 823 33.70 -49.92 59.16
N GLN A 824 33.18 -50.75 58.26
CA GLN A 824 32.32 -51.89 58.61
C GLN A 824 33.10 -52.97 59.37
N PRO A 825 32.49 -53.65 60.36
CA PRO A 825 33.09 -54.84 60.97
C PRO A 825 33.37 -55.93 59.93
N PRO A 826 34.48 -56.69 60.04
CA PRO A 826 35.42 -56.75 61.16
C PRO A 826 36.53 -55.68 61.16
N GLY A 827 36.46 -54.67 60.29
CA GLY A 827 37.52 -53.68 60.07
C GLY A 827 38.44 -54.07 58.91
N GLY A 828 39.74 -53.78 59.01
CA GLY A 828 40.67 -53.94 57.89
C GLY A 828 42.14 -53.87 58.29
N VAL A 829 43.02 -53.73 57.30
CA VAL A 829 44.48 -53.69 57.51
C VAL A 829 45.04 -52.38 56.96
N LEU A 830 45.77 -51.64 57.78
CA LEU A 830 46.60 -50.50 57.38
C LEU A 830 48.07 -50.93 57.33
N ARG A 831 48.80 -50.44 56.33
CA ARG A 831 50.23 -50.67 56.13
C ARG A 831 50.89 -49.33 55.83
N TYR A 832 51.87 -48.93 56.64
CA TYR A 832 52.67 -47.74 56.43
C TYR A 832 54.16 -48.09 56.32
N VAL A 833 54.81 -47.64 55.26
CA VAL A 833 56.24 -47.82 55.01
C VAL A 833 56.86 -46.46 54.69
N SER A 834 57.72 -45.97 55.57
CA SER A 834 58.44 -44.70 55.37
C SER A 834 59.65 -44.89 54.44
N GLU A 835 59.86 -43.99 53.47
CA GLU A 835 61.01 -44.03 52.54
C GLU A 835 62.34 -43.59 53.20
N SER A 836 62.31 -43.00 54.40
CA SER A 836 63.51 -42.53 55.10
C SER A 836 64.05 -43.55 56.11
N ALA A 837 64.37 -44.76 55.64
CA ALA A 837 65.14 -45.73 56.43
C ALA A 837 66.64 -45.67 56.10
N THR A 838 67.23 -44.47 56.09
CA THR A 838 68.69 -44.29 56.16
C THR A 838 69.01 -43.08 57.03
N ALA A 839 69.00 -43.28 58.35
CA ALA A 839 69.70 -42.42 59.29
C ALA A 839 70.09 -43.24 60.53
N GLN A 840 71.35 -43.69 60.56
CA GLN A 840 72.00 -44.20 61.77
C GLN A 840 72.40 -43.00 62.64
N ASP A 841 71.46 -42.39 63.36
CA ASP A 841 71.73 -41.57 64.55
C ASP A 841 70.45 -41.50 65.38
N THR A 842 70.51 -41.96 66.63
CA THR A 842 69.33 -42.29 67.45
C THR A 842 69.11 -41.26 68.55
N SER A 843 68.13 -40.38 68.37
CA SER A 843 67.53 -39.58 69.45
C SER A 843 66.36 -40.34 70.11
N GLU A 844 65.90 -39.94 71.31
CA GLU A 844 64.70 -40.56 71.93
C GLU A 844 63.42 -40.31 71.11
N SER A 845 63.37 -39.23 70.34
CA SER A 845 62.29 -38.91 69.39
C SER A 845 62.17 -39.95 68.28
N ASP A 846 63.30 -40.53 67.84
CA ASP A 846 63.35 -41.53 66.77
C ASP A 846 62.79 -42.89 67.21
N ARG A 847 62.89 -43.25 68.50
CA ARG A 847 62.31 -44.52 69.00
C ARG A 847 60.78 -44.52 69.01
N HIS A 848 60.14 -43.39 69.32
CA HIS A 848 58.68 -43.28 69.28
C HIS A 848 58.16 -43.38 67.84
N LEU A 849 58.81 -42.69 66.91
CA LEU A 849 58.50 -42.78 65.48
C LEU A 849 58.70 -44.21 64.95
N GLN A 850 59.82 -44.85 65.29
CA GLN A 850 60.09 -46.23 64.91
C GLN A 850 59.03 -47.22 65.45
N PHE A 851 58.53 -46.99 66.67
CA PHE A 851 57.43 -47.79 67.22
C PHE A 851 56.10 -47.57 66.46
N VAL A 852 55.77 -46.32 66.11
CA VAL A 852 54.57 -46.01 65.30
C VAL A 852 54.66 -46.66 63.92
N GLU A 853 55.82 -46.58 63.26
CA GLU A 853 56.07 -47.24 61.97
C GLU A 853 55.95 -48.78 62.08
N GLN A 854 56.57 -49.38 63.10
CA GLN A 854 56.44 -50.82 63.35
C GLN A 854 55.00 -51.22 63.66
N ALA A 855 54.24 -50.39 64.40
CA ALA A 855 52.84 -50.62 64.66
C ALA A 855 51.98 -50.54 63.39
N LEU A 856 52.26 -49.58 62.51
CA LEU A 856 51.48 -49.34 61.28
C LEU A 856 51.88 -50.20 60.08
N ASN A 857 53.02 -50.90 60.09
CA ASN A 857 53.46 -51.74 58.95
C ASN A 857 52.51 -52.93 58.64
N ASN A 858 51.78 -53.43 59.63
CA ASN A 858 50.77 -54.50 59.48
C ASN A 858 49.66 -54.35 60.52
N PHE A 859 49.00 -53.20 60.55
CA PHE A 859 48.03 -52.86 61.59
C PHE A 859 46.63 -53.36 61.25
N HIS A 860 46.12 -54.32 62.03
CA HIS A 860 44.77 -54.86 61.89
C HIS A 860 43.84 -54.06 62.79
N TYR A 861 43.03 -53.19 62.21
CA TYR A 861 42.10 -52.35 62.94
C TYR A 861 40.72 -53.00 63.02
N SER A 862 40.07 -52.89 64.18
CA SER A 862 38.68 -53.29 64.41
C SER A 862 37.73 -52.09 64.40
N LEU A 863 38.25 -50.88 64.63
CA LEU A 863 37.52 -49.62 64.54
C LEU A 863 38.34 -48.62 63.73
N LEU A 864 37.69 -48.00 62.74
CA LEU A 864 38.19 -46.81 62.04
C LEU A 864 37.00 -45.87 61.92
N ARG A 865 37.01 -44.77 62.66
CA ARG A 865 35.99 -43.72 62.58
C ARG A 865 36.66 -42.39 62.26
N VAL A 866 36.13 -41.66 61.30
CA VAL A 866 36.68 -40.42 60.78
C VAL A 866 35.61 -39.33 60.88
N GLY A 867 35.91 -38.29 61.65
CA GLY A 867 35.17 -37.04 61.60
C GLY A 867 35.63 -36.23 60.39
N VAL A 868 34.69 -35.69 59.62
CA VAL A 868 34.93 -34.93 58.40
C VAL A 868 34.46 -33.50 58.59
N ARG A 869 35.36 -32.54 58.42
CA ARG A 869 35.05 -31.11 58.34
C ARG A 869 35.65 -30.55 57.07
N TYR A 870 34.86 -29.80 56.31
CA TYR A 870 35.32 -29.14 55.10
C TYR A 870 34.92 -27.67 55.15
N GLU A 871 35.90 -26.79 55.00
CA GLU A 871 35.70 -25.35 55.04
C GLU A 871 35.45 -24.76 53.65
N GLU A 872 34.77 -23.62 53.59
CA GLU A 872 34.53 -22.90 52.34
C GLU A 872 35.83 -22.47 51.64
N THR A 873 36.94 -22.39 52.39
CA THR A 873 38.29 -22.09 51.89
C THR A 873 38.85 -23.21 51.01
N GLY A 874 38.28 -24.42 51.08
CA GLY A 874 38.77 -25.61 50.39
C GLY A 874 39.57 -26.57 51.26
N THR A 875 39.68 -26.28 52.56
CA THR A 875 40.44 -27.09 53.52
C THR A 875 39.58 -28.22 54.09
N LEU A 876 40.05 -29.47 53.95
CA LEU A 876 39.48 -30.68 54.51
C LEU A 876 40.26 -31.10 55.75
N ASP A 877 39.58 -31.15 56.90
CA ASP A 877 40.10 -31.70 58.14
C ASP A 877 39.44 -33.06 58.42
N LEU A 878 40.25 -34.11 58.44
CA LEU A 878 39.85 -35.47 58.79
C LEU A 878 40.39 -35.82 60.16
N SER A 879 39.52 -36.16 61.10
CA SER A 879 39.91 -36.58 62.46
C SER A 879 39.62 -38.07 62.62
N ALA A 880 40.63 -38.90 62.37
CA ALA A 880 40.55 -40.35 62.40
C ALA A 880 40.89 -40.91 63.79
N ARG A 881 39.98 -41.72 64.34
CA ARG A 881 40.20 -42.58 65.50
C ARG A 881 40.29 -44.03 65.02
N ILE A 882 41.44 -44.64 65.26
CA ILE A 882 41.76 -46.00 64.81
C ILE A 882 42.10 -46.85 66.01
N GLU A 883 41.44 -47.99 66.17
CA GLU A 883 41.71 -48.95 67.24
C GLU A 883 42.01 -50.32 66.64
N GLY A 884 43.13 -50.90 67.04
CA GLY A 884 43.62 -52.13 66.42
C GLY A 884 44.87 -52.68 67.07
N LYS A 885 45.50 -53.65 66.41
CA LYS A 885 46.76 -54.24 66.83
C LYS A 885 47.60 -54.64 65.62
N ASN A 886 48.92 -54.61 65.77
CA ASN A 886 49.81 -55.31 64.86
C ASN A 886 50.04 -56.76 65.37
N PRO A 887 49.60 -57.81 64.64
CA PRO A 887 49.84 -59.20 65.04
C PRO A 887 51.32 -59.58 65.21
N ASP A 888 52.23 -58.85 64.57
CA ASP A 888 53.68 -59.08 64.63
C ASP A 888 54.29 -58.61 65.97
N LEU A 889 53.57 -57.79 66.75
CA LEU A 889 53.96 -57.27 68.08
C LEU A 889 53.31 -58.09 69.21
N LYS A 890 53.92 -59.23 69.57
CA LYS A 890 53.32 -60.27 70.44
C LYS A 890 52.96 -59.85 71.88
N ASN A 891 53.42 -58.70 72.39
CA ASN A 891 53.21 -58.24 73.78
C ASN A 891 52.62 -56.83 73.89
N THR A 892 51.96 -56.33 72.84
CA THR A 892 51.45 -54.94 72.82
C THR A 892 49.93 -54.93 72.99
N PRO A 893 49.37 -54.13 73.92
CA PRO A 893 47.92 -53.96 74.03
C PRO A 893 47.34 -53.31 72.76
N PRO A 894 46.00 -53.35 72.54
CA PRO A 894 45.37 -52.62 71.45
C PRO A 894 45.84 -51.16 71.44
N ILE A 895 46.29 -50.69 70.28
CA ILE A 895 46.83 -49.36 70.09
C ILE A 895 45.71 -48.46 69.57
N HIS A 896 45.61 -47.28 70.16
CA HIS A 896 44.63 -46.27 69.80
C HIS A 896 45.37 -45.11 69.13
N PHE A 897 45.10 -44.88 67.85
CA PHE A 897 45.63 -43.76 67.11
C PHE A 897 44.56 -42.69 66.93
N ASN A 898 44.91 -41.44 67.26
CA ASN A 898 44.13 -40.27 66.90
C ASN A 898 44.97 -39.48 65.90
N VAL A 899 44.57 -39.52 64.64
CA VAL A 899 45.29 -38.88 63.52
C VAL A 899 44.41 -37.79 62.96
N THR A 900 44.98 -36.58 62.82
CA THR A 900 44.34 -35.50 62.09
C THR A 900 45.08 -35.33 60.77
N VAL A 901 44.34 -35.39 59.66
CA VAL A 901 44.85 -35.12 58.32
C VAL A 901 44.18 -33.84 57.82
N GLN A 902 45.00 -32.89 57.36
CA GLN A 902 44.53 -31.64 56.81
C GLN A 902 44.99 -31.54 55.35
N GLU A 903 44.06 -31.29 54.44
CA GLU A 903 44.34 -31.24 53.00
C GLU A 903 43.61 -30.07 52.33
N HIS A 904 44.22 -29.44 51.32
CA HIS A 904 43.59 -28.38 50.53
C HIS A 904 43.05 -28.96 49.21
N ILE A 905 41.78 -29.40 49.23
CA ILE A 905 41.16 -30.19 48.16
C ILE A 905 41.24 -29.53 46.78
N PRO A 906 40.98 -28.21 46.59
CA PRO A 906 41.16 -27.58 45.29
C PRO A 906 42.59 -27.71 44.72
N THR A 907 43.61 -27.69 45.58
CA THR A 907 45.01 -27.83 45.18
C THR A 907 45.33 -29.27 44.82
N LEU A 908 44.84 -30.22 45.63
CA LEU A 908 44.95 -31.66 45.35
C LEU A 908 44.31 -32.04 44.01
N LEU A 909 43.05 -31.66 43.79
CA LEU A 909 42.33 -31.96 42.55
C LEU A 909 43.03 -31.34 41.33
N LYS A 910 43.60 -30.13 41.48
CA LYS A 910 44.41 -29.50 40.43
C LYS A 910 45.69 -30.29 40.14
N SER A 911 46.38 -30.78 41.17
CA SER A 911 47.58 -31.61 41.05
C SER A 911 47.29 -32.95 40.34
N LEU A 912 46.22 -33.64 40.74
CA LEU A 912 45.79 -34.91 40.14
C LEU A 912 45.52 -34.75 38.64
N ARG A 913 44.85 -33.65 38.27
CA ARG A 913 44.53 -33.35 36.87
C ARG A 913 45.77 -33.00 36.04
N LEU A 914 46.77 -32.32 36.62
CA LEU A 914 48.05 -32.04 35.96
C LEU A 914 48.84 -33.32 35.60
N VAL A 915 48.85 -34.31 36.50
CA VAL A 915 49.51 -35.61 36.24
C VAL A 915 48.84 -36.34 35.07
N GLU A 916 47.50 -36.34 35.06
CA GLU A 916 46.72 -36.94 33.98
C GLU A 916 46.86 -36.19 32.65
N ASP A 917 46.91 -34.86 32.66
CA ASP A 917 47.13 -34.04 31.45
C ASP A 917 48.50 -34.32 30.82
N ILE A 918 49.53 -34.52 31.65
CA ILE A 918 50.86 -34.92 31.19
C ILE A 918 50.82 -36.34 30.60
N GLN A 919 50.20 -37.31 31.27
CA GLN A 919 50.04 -38.67 30.73
C GLN A 919 49.25 -38.69 29.42
N GLY A 920 48.10 -38.00 29.38
CA GLY A 920 47.22 -37.95 28.21
C GLY A 920 47.79 -37.14 27.06
N SER A 921 48.66 -36.16 27.31
CA SER A 921 49.40 -35.43 26.26
C SER A 921 50.56 -36.25 25.70
N ILE A 922 51.22 -37.08 26.51
CA ILE A 922 52.23 -38.05 26.07
C ILE A 922 51.58 -39.15 25.23
N GLU A 923 50.47 -39.75 25.67
CA GLU A 923 49.74 -40.76 24.90
C GLU A 923 49.22 -40.23 23.56
N ARG A 924 48.70 -38.99 23.50
CA ARG A 924 48.30 -38.38 22.23
C ARG A 924 49.46 -38.08 21.29
N LYS A 925 50.66 -37.83 21.82
CA LYS A 925 51.86 -37.49 21.03
C LYS A 925 52.63 -38.72 20.56
N TYR A 926 52.51 -39.86 21.25
CA TYR A 926 53.23 -41.10 20.95
C TYR A 926 52.34 -42.28 20.52
N GLY A 927 51.02 -42.22 20.73
CA GLY A 927 50.05 -43.25 20.27
C GLY A 927 49.58 -43.12 18.82
N ARG A 928 50.27 -42.28 18.02
CA ARG A 928 50.07 -42.11 16.57
C ARG A 928 51.29 -42.56 15.75
N LEU A 929 52.12 -43.44 16.30
CA LEU A 929 53.24 -44.09 15.61
C LEU A 929 52.89 -45.52 15.22
#